data_AF-A0A2Z2HQP9-F1
#
_entry.id   AF-A0A2Z2HQP9-F1
#
_cell.length_a   1.000
_cell.length_b   1.000
_cell.length_c   1.000
_cell.angle_alpha   90.00
_cell.angle_beta   90.00
_cell.angle_gamma   90.00
#
_symmetry.space_group_name_H-M   'P 1'
#
loop_
_entity.id
_entity.type
_entity.pdbx_description
1 polymer ?
#
loop_
_entity_poly.entity_id
_entity_poly.type
_entity_poly.pdbx_seq_one_letter_code
_entity_poly.pdbx_strand_id
1 'polypeptide(L)'
;MKYFTFIISIVLVTTLISPVFSEENPAQESDYQLIQNKDFPIVKDANFVVEEYVEGLEWPTTMTFVGEDIIILEKNSGNVRLIKNGVLQDEPIKKFNVSNIAERGLLGVISSESTVYFFLTEKDPISNSVIGNRIYKANWSGEKLEDFSLIKNLPFGDRGVHNAGVFAKGLDNKIYAIIGDADEKGILQNFHTGFSNNTSIIFDVNSNDPYYAIGIRNSFGIAIDPVTGELWDTENNDKMFDEINLVEHKFNSGWDPITGPAQSNEIKKLPQFKDYKYSDPEFSWELTVSPTAIAFPSNLLFSNYKESVFVGDFLNGFIYEFKLNEDRTGFVFKNPQLKDFVANGGDSLNEITFGMGFRGITDIEFGPDGFMYIVSIIDGKIYRILPNNIILDNISNNDCNAEPSPRINLSGCNLTDLDFSNVDLAFANLSSTYIENVNFDNSRLTNVDFSNSKISNSKFKNTNLVNVNLDNTEIHDSNFENAELRYSSFMNSSIHDSNFEKTIIRGSNFENIIIKNTNFSQSTLYHSNLKNSIILDSDLIEVDLRYSKVNNAKWSQLNLSKTDFSHAKMISMEIDESNLQKGIMTYVDFSNSKISNSNFKGSIPYSSNFTNTEIMKNTVTDSCIGDNLISKILNKMLREIREYNSEILNPIEFIFVQLCQP
;
A
#
# COMPACT_ATOMS: atom_id res chain seq x y z
N MET A 1 -36.91 -41.15 43.86
CA MET A 1 -37.56 -40.95 45.18
C MET A 1 -36.85 -39.78 45.87
N LYS A 2 -37.50 -38.60 46.04
CA LYS A 2 -37.04 -37.44 46.85
C LYS A 2 -35.72 -36.74 46.39
N TYR A 3 -35.52 -35.41 46.35
CA TYR A 3 -36.24 -34.20 46.81
C TYR A 3 -35.88 -32.96 45.91
N PHE A 4 -36.81 -31.98 45.74
CA PHE A 4 -36.67 -30.48 45.65
C PHE A 4 -35.61 -29.83 44.71
N THR A 5 -35.67 -28.58 44.17
CA THR A 5 -36.64 -27.46 43.93
C THR A 5 -35.95 -26.49 42.93
N PHE A 6 -36.53 -25.72 41.99
CA PHE A 6 -37.88 -25.20 41.70
C PHE A 6 -38.24 -23.82 42.32
N ILE A 7 -38.04 -22.73 41.55
CA ILE A 7 -38.67 -21.38 41.71
C ILE A 7 -39.07 -20.84 40.31
N ILE A 8 -40.17 -20.06 40.26
CA ILE A 8 -40.91 -19.54 39.08
C ILE A 8 -40.94 -17.99 39.10
N SER A 9 -41.09 -17.33 37.93
CA SER A 9 -41.99 -16.18 37.61
C SER A 9 -41.64 -15.64 36.20
N ILE A 10 -42.51 -15.41 35.20
CA ILE A 10 -43.98 -15.20 35.04
C ILE A 10 -44.49 -13.75 35.31
N VAL A 11 -44.29 -12.86 34.31
CA VAL A 11 -45.33 -12.19 33.47
C VAL A 11 -46.23 -11.03 34.00
N LEU A 12 -46.34 -9.98 33.16
CA LEU A 12 -47.45 -9.01 32.89
C LEU A 12 -47.61 -7.65 33.65
N VAL A 13 -47.94 -6.61 32.84
CA VAL A 13 -48.87 -5.44 33.03
C VAL A 13 -48.31 -3.99 32.89
N THR A 14 -48.54 -3.39 31.70
CA THR A 14 -48.92 -1.97 31.32
C THR A 14 -48.23 -0.74 31.96
N THR A 15 -47.91 0.36 31.26
CA THR A 15 -48.81 1.28 30.48
C THR A 15 -48.07 2.30 29.58
N LEU A 16 -48.72 2.73 28.48
CA LEU A 16 -48.71 4.03 27.77
C LEU A 16 -47.60 5.08 28.05
N ILE A 17 -46.93 5.55 26.98
CA ILE A 17 -46.95 6.94 26.43
C ILE A 17 -45.93 7.02 25.27
N SER A 18 -46.34 7.52 24.10
CA SER A 18 -45.41 7.97 23.05
C SER A 18 -44.90 9.38 23.37
N PRO A 19 -43.66 9.71 22.99
CA PRO A 19 -43.56 10.60 21.84
C PRO A 19 -42.54 10.15 20.80
N VAL A 20 -42.77 10.63 19.58
CA VAL A 20 -41.81 10.60 18.47
C VAL A 20 -40.54 11.33 18.90
N PHE A 21 -39.41 10.64 18.87
CA PHE A 21 -38.11 11.25 18.62
C PHE A 21 -37.45 10.47 17.48
N SER A 22 -36.86 11.22 16.55
CA SER A 22 -36.09 10.68 15.44
C SER A 22 -34.80 10.05 15.97
N GLU A 23 -34.68 8.73 15.89
CA GLU A 23 -33.36 8.11 15.85
C GLU A 23 -32.74 8.46 14.49
N GLU A 24 -31.83 9.43 14.51
CA GLU A 24 -30.77 9.50 13.51
C GLU A 24 -30.09 8.13 13.50
N ASN A 25 -29.99 7.51 12.32
CA ASN A 25 -29.40 6.20 12.16
C ASN A 25 -27.95 6.36 11.66
N PRO A 26 -26.93 6.39 12.53
CA PRO A 26 -25.54 6.37 12.12
C PRO A 26 -25.21 4.98 11.58
N ALA A 27 -25.53 4.75 10.32
CA ALA A 27 -25.29 3.49 9.63
C ALA A 27 -23.78 3.27 9.41
N GLN A 28 -23.18 2.55 10.36
CA GLN A 28 -22.02 1.68 10.20
C GLN A 28 -20.76 2.30 9.58
N GLU A 29 -20.04 3.07 10.40
CA GLU A 29 -18.61 3.35 10.24
C GLU A 29 -17.78 2.23 10.91
N SER A 30 -18.08 0.96 10.61
CA SER A 30 -17.47 -0.20 11.28
C SER A 30 -16.88 -1.22 10.28
N ASP A 31 -15.59 -1.50 10.47
CA ASP A 31 -14.81 -2.62 9.91
C ASP A 31 -14.30 -2.56 8.46
N TYR A 32 -14.00 -1.35 7.95
CA TYR A 32 -12.85 -1.19 7.05
C TYR A 32 -11.60 -0.85 7.87
N GLN A 33 -10.85 -1.86 8.31
CA GLN A 33 -9.50 -1.65 8.83
C GLN A 33 -8.54 -1.35 7.68
N LEU A 34 -8.57 -0.10 7.19
CA LEU A 34 -7.43 0.50 6.52
C LEU A 34 -6.19 0.24 7.38
N ILE A 35 -5.16 -0.37 6.81
CA ILE A 35 -3.91 -0.63 7.52
C ILE A 35 -3.34 0.74 7.93
N GLN A 36 -3.42 1.09 9.22
CA GLN A 36 -3.01 2.40 9.75
C GLN A 36 -1.48 2.59 9.79
N ASN A 37 -0.75 1.90 8.93
CA ASN A 37 0.67 2.10 8.76
C ASN A 37 0.90 3.47 8.11
N LYS A 38 1.51 4.40 8.86
CA LYS A 38 2.14 5.61 8.33
C LYS A 38 3.47 5.25 7.65
N ASP A 39 3.48 4.22 6.81
CA ASP A 39 4.68 3.80 6.06
C ASP A 39 4.93 4.82 4.95
N PHE A 40 6.10 5.47 4.96
CA PHE A 40 6.48 6.33 3.83
C PHE A 40 6.56 5.45 2.58
N PRO A 41 6.01 5.88 1.42
CA PRO A 41 5.87 4.99 0.28
C PRO A 41 7.21 4.65 -0.35
N ILE A 42 7.29 3.47 -0.95
CA ILE A 42 8.49 2.97 -1.64
C ILE A 42 8.17 2.38 -3.00
N VAL A 43 9.21 2.26 -3.81
CA VAL A 43 9.25 1.50 -5.05
C VAL A 43 10.23 0.33 -4.91
N LYS A 44 9.91 -0.77 -5.57
CA LYS A 44 10.65 -2.04 -5.52
C LYS A 44 11.84 -2.06 -6.48
N ASP A 45 11.80 -1.27 -7.57
CA ASP A 45 12.96 -1.08 -8.43
C ASP A 45 13.89 -0.03 -7.79
N ALA A 46 15.05 -0.49 -7.32
CA ALA A 46 16.08 0.33 -6.69
C ALA A 46 16.72 1.39 -7.62
N ASN A 47 16.42 1.34 -8.93
CA ASN A 47 16.75 2.42 -9.87
C ASN A 47 15.87 3.66 -9.68
N PHE A 48 14.78 3.57 -8.91
CA PHE A 48 13.85 4.67 -8.63
C PHE A 48 13.76 4.92 -7.12
N VAL A 49 13.33 6.12 -6.76
CA VAL A 49 13.06 6.54 -5.38
C VAL A 49 11.77 7.35 -5.30
N VAL A 50 11.15 7.38 -4.12
CA VAL A 50 9.95 8.18 -3.85
C VAL A 50 10.32 9.45 -3.10
N GLU A 51 9.80 10.58 -3.58
CA GLU A 51 9.86 11.91 -2.97
C GLU A 51 8.46 12.39 -2.57
N GLU A 52 8.34 13.03 -1.41
CA GLU A 52 7.19 13.89 -1.10
C GLU A 52 7.35 15.20 -1.88
N TYR A 53 6.55 15.36 -2.93
CA TYR A 53 6.66 16.51 -3.84
C TYR A 53 5.88 17.72 -3.33
N VAL A 54 4.63 17.49 -2.88
CA VAL A 54 3.76 18.52 -2.29
C VAL A 54 2.94 17.90 -1.17
N GLU A 55 2.70 18.66 -0.10
CA GLU A 55 1.79 18.33 1.00
C GLU A 55 0.82 19.48 1.31
N GLY A 56 -0.16 19.24 2.19
CA GLY A 56 -1.13 20.27 2.62
C GLY A 56 -2.37 20.38 1.73
N LEU A 57 -2.73 19.31 1.02
CA LEU A 57 -3.91 19.23 0.17
C LEU A 57 -5.11 18.65 0.92
N GLU A 58 -6.30 19.25 0.79
CA GLU A 58 -7.52 18.74 1.44
C GLU A 58 -8.28 17.74 0.56
N TRP A 59 -8.12 16.44 0.83
CA TRP A 59 -8.75 15.36 0.05
C TRP A 59 -8.51 15.49 -1.47
N PRO A 60 -7.24 15.46 -1.93
CA PRO A 60 -6.92 15.60 -3.34
C PRO A 60 -7.44 14.41 -4.15
N THR A 61 -8.07 14.65 -5.30
CA THR A 61 -8.60 13.58 -6.17
C THR A 61 -7.69 13.31 -7.36
N THR A 62 -7.56 14.28 -8.25
CA THR A 62 -6.86 14.13 -9.54
C THR A 62 -6.18 15.45 -9.91
N MET A 63 -5.19 15.34 -10.78
CA MET A 63 -4.37 16.46 -11.24
C MET A 63 -4.15 16.44 -12.74
N THR A 64 -3.67 17.55 -13.29
CA THR A 64 -3.23 17.60 -14.69
C THR A 64 -2.15 18.66 -14.87
N PHE A 65 -1.22 18.41 -15.78
CA PHE A 65 -0.14 19.34 -16.13
C PHE A 65 -0.64 20.44 -17.09
N VAL A 66 -0.22 21.67 -16.85
CA VAL A 66 -0.56 22.85 -17.68
C VAL A 66 0.71 23.62 -18.06
N GLY A 67 1.55 22.95 -18.86
CA GLY A 67 2.98 23.24 -18.96
C GLY A 67 3.71 22.48 -17.86
N GLU A 68 4.66 23.14 -17.19
CA GLU A 68 5.39 22.57 -16.04
C GLU A 68 4.63 22.73 -14.70
N ASP A 69 3.56 23.52 -14.68
CA ASP A 69 2.71 23.74 -13.49
C ASP A 69 1.63 22.63 -13.39
N ILE A 70 1.20 22.29 -12.17
CA ILE A 70 0.15 21.27 -11.93
C ILE A 70 -1.12 21.94 -11.38
N ILE A 71 -2.27 21.65 -12.00
CA ILE A 71 -3.59 21.89 -11.42
C ILE A 71 -4.02 20.62 -10.68
N ILE A 72 -4.43 20.74 -9.42
CA ILE A 72 -4.94 19.62 -8.61
C ILE A 72 -6.25 19.98 -7.91
N LEU A 73 -7.16 19.01 -7.79
CA LEU A 73 -8.50 19.20 -7.25
C LEU A 73 -8.62 18.73 -5.80
N GLU A 74 -9.39 19.46 -4.99
CA GLU A 74 -9.77 19.06 -3.64
C GLU A 74 -11.26 18.67 -3.58
N LYS A 75 -11.53 17.38 -3.31
CA LYS A 75 -12.86 16.76 -3.45
C LYS A 75 -13.97 17.51 -2.71
N ASN A 76 -13.73 17.76 -1.42
CA ASN A 76 -14.76 18.12 -0.46
C ASN A 76 -14.90 19.65 -0.29
N SER A 77 -13.81 20.39 -0.51
CA SER A 77 -13.77 21.86 -0.45
C SER A 77 -14.26 22.51 -1.75
N GLY A 78 -14.18 21.76 -2.87
CA GLY A 78 -14.45 22.26 -4.22
C GLY A 78 -13.37 23.20 -4.75
N ASN A 79 -12.20 23.24 -4.12
CA ASN A 79 -11.09 24.08 -4.55
C ASN A 79 -10.34 23.43 -5.72
N VAL A 80 -9.95 24.26 -6.69
CA VAL A 80 -8.89 23.97 -7.66
C VAL A 80 -7.63 24.65 -7.13
N ARG A 81 -6.61 23.87 -6.79
CA ARG A 81 -5.30 24.34 -6.34
C ARG A 81 -4.33 24.40 -7.52
N LEU A 82 -3.30 25.23 -7.39
CA LEU A 82 -2.19 25.34 -8.32
C LEU A 82 -0.90 24.99 -7.60
N ILE A 83 -0.05 24.19 -8.23
CA ILE A 83 1.34 23.97 -7.82
C ILE A 83 2.20 24.57 -8.93
N LYS A 84 3.02 25.56 -8.55
CA LYS A 84 3.84 26.35 -9.47
C LYS A 84 5.31 26.20 -9.10
N ASN A 85 6.13 25.75 -10.04
CA ASN A 85 7.54 25.39 -9.78
C ASN A 85 7.72 24.45 -8.56
N GLY A 86 6.82 23.47 -8.38
CA GLY A 86 6.82 22.56 -7.23
C GLY A 86 6.31 23.12 -5.90
N VAL A 87 5.81 24.36 -5.87
CA VAL A 87 5.27 24.98 -4.65
C VAL A 87 3.74 25.10 -4.75
N LEU A 88 3.02 24.49 -3.80
CA LEU A 88 1.58 24.67 -3.64
C LEU A 88 1.27 26.14 -3.32
N GLN A 89 0.40 26.76 -4.09
CA GLN A 89 0.00 28.15 -3.88
C GLN A 89 -1.02 28.26 -2.72
N ASP A 90 -0.88 29.29 -1.89
CA ASP A 90 -1.71 29.53 -0.71
C ASP A 90 -3.21 29.57 -1.05
N GLU A 91 -3.58 30.38 -2.04
CA GLU A 91 -4.97 30.60 -2.46
C GLU A 91 -5.38 29.66 -3.60
N PRO A 92 -6.62 29.12 -3.60
CA PRO A 92 -7.15 28.34 -4.71
C PRO A 92 -7.45 29.22 -5.93
N ILE A 93 -7.03 28.75 -7.12
CA ILE A 93 -7.25 29.48 -8.38
C ILE A 93 -8.71 29.48 -8.85
N LYS A 94 -9.53 28.57 -8.31
CA LYS A 94 -10.98 28.50 -8.51
C LYS A 94 -11.61 27.75 -7.34
N LYS A 95 -12.84 28.14 -6.98
CA LYS A 95 -13.71 27.35 -6.10
C LYS A 95 -15.04 27.05 -6.80
N PHE A 96 -15.47 25.79 -6.74
CA PHE A 96 -16.76 25.30 -7.19
C PHE A 96 -17.67 24.99 -6.00
N ASN A 97 -18.98 25.08 -6.19
CA ASN A 97 -19.94 24.69 -5.15
C ASN A 97 -20.36 23.23 -5.34
N VAL A 98 -19.64 22.32 -4.68
CA VAL A 98 -19.81 20.88 -4.84
C VAL A 98 -20.69 20.27 -3.75
N SER A 99 -21.46 19.25 -4.13
CA SER A 99 -21.95 18.25 -3.18
C SER A 99 -20.80 17.32 -2.82
N ASN A 100 -20.58 17.08 -1.53
CA ASN A 100 -19.45 16.29 -1.01
C ASN A 100 -19.91 15.05 -0.21
N ILE A 101 -21.16 14.63 -0.39
CA ILE A 101 -21.74 13.43 0.23
C ILE A 101 -21.24 12.19 -0.52
N ALA A 102 -20.73 11.21 0.24
CA ALA A 102 -20.14 9.97 -0.30
C ALA A 102 -19.04 10.27 -1.34
N GLU A 103 -19.14 9.73 -2.55
CA GLU A 103 -18.13 9.90 -3.59
C GLU A 103 -18.24 11.25 -4.32
N ARG A 104 -19.35 11.99 -4.18
CA ARG A 104 -19.56 13.28 -4.84
C ARG A 104 -18.48 14.30 -4.45
N GLY A 105 -18.16 15.21 -5.36
CA GLY A 105 -17.19 16.28 -5.11
C GLY A 105 -16.74 16.97 -6.38
N LEU A 106 -15.51 17.49 -6.34
CA LEU A 106 -14.71 17.86 -7.51
C LEU A 106 -13.82 16.66 -7.88
N LEU A 107 -14.10 16.02 -9.02
CA LEU A 107 -13.73 14.61 -9.25
C LEU A 107 -12.75 14.39 -10.40
N GLY A 108 -12.84 15.19 -11.47
CA GLY A 108 -12.09 15.01 -12.70
C GLY A 108 -11.42 16.31 -13.16
N VAL A 109 -10.16 16.24 -13.59
CA VAL A 109 -9.53 17.34 -14.36
C VAL A 109 -8.66 16.75 -15.47
N ILE A 110 -8.64 17.40 -16.63
CA ILE A 110 -7.67 17.09 -17.69
C ILE A 110 -7.37 18.34 -18.52
N SER A 111 -6.11 18.50 -18.92
CA SER A 111 -5.69 19.54 -19.86
C SER A 111 -5.59 19.01 -21.29
N SER A 112 -5.78 19.91 -22.25
CA SER A 112 -5.43 19.68 -23.65
C SER A 112 -5.01 21.03 -24.23
N GLU A 113 -3.70 21.21 -24.41
CA GLU A 113 -3.09 22.50 -24.71
C GLU A 113 -3.48 23.54 -23.63
N SER A 114 -4.04 24.68 -24.02
CA SER A 114 -4.56 25.70 -23.09
C SER A 114 -6.01 25.46 -22.65
N THR A 115 -6.67 24.36 -23.04
CA THR A 115 -8.01 24.02 -22.53
C THR A 115 -7.90 23.14 -21.29
N VAL A 116 -8.68 23.43 -20.26
CA VAL A 116 -8.83 22.55 -19.08
C VAL A 116 -10.30 22.17 -18.90
N TYR A 117 -10.56 20.88 -18.68
CA TYR A 117 -11.89 20.32 -18.41
C TYR A 117 -12.00 19.93 -16.94
N PHE A 118 -13.19 20.07 -16.36
CA PHE A 118 -13.48 19.74 -14.95
C PHE A 118 -14.76 18.92 -14.84
N PHE A 119 -14.73 17.81 -14.10
CA PHE A 119 -15.92 17.04 -13.70
C PHE A 119 -16.22 17.28 -12.23
N LEU A 120 -17.47 17.57 -11.90
CA LEU A 120 -17.94 17.71 -10.52
C LEU A 120 -19.41 17.36 -10.34
N THR A 121 -19.78 16.98 -9.13
CA THR A 121 -21.17 16.96 -8.68
C THR A 121 -21.53 18.34 -8.10
N GLU A 122 -22.17 19.18 -8.89
CA GLU A 122 -22.55 20.54 -8.49
C GLU A 122 -23.77 20.54 -7.56
N LYS A 123 -23.82 21.50 -6.62
CA LYS A 123 -25.01 21.79 -5.81
C LYS A 123 -25.40 23.26 -5.91
N ASP A 124 -26.65 23.56 -5.60
CA ASP A 124 -27.13 24.94 -5.52
C ASP A 124 -26.60 25.62 -4.23
N PRO A 125 -26.09 26.87 -4.30
CA PRO A 125 -25.48 27.55 -3.15
C PRO A 125 -26.50 28.08 -2.13
N ILE A 126 -27.80 28.06 -2.43
CA ILE A 126 -28.86 28.58 -1.56
C ILE A 126 -29.66 27.42 -0.95
N SER A 127 -30.10 26.44 -1.76
CA SER A 127 -30.88 25.29 -1.29
C SER A 127 -30.02 24.11 -0.82
N ASN A 128 -28.73 24.08 -1.16
CA ASN A 128 -27.85 22.91 -1.05
C ASN A 128 -28.31 21.64 -1.80
N SER A 129 -29.35 21.71 -2.64
CA SER A 129 -29.78 20.56 -3.45
C SER A 129 -28.75 20.26 -4.54
N VAL A 130 -28.51 18.98 -4.81
CA VAL A 130 -27.66 18.54 -5.93
C VAL A 130 -28.28 19.02 -7.25
N ILE A 131 -27.47 19.69 -8.06
CA ILE A 131 -27.80 20.19 -9.40
C ILE A 131 -27.47 19.14 -10.47
N GLY A 132 -26.47 18.30 -10.19
CA GLY A 132 -26.12 17.10 -10.95
C GLY A 132 -24.64 17.00 -11.25
N ASN A 133 -24.25 15.95 -11.99
CA ASN A 133 -22.90 15.82 -12.48
C ASN A 133 -22.71 16.76 -13.68
N ARG A 134 -21.59 17.48 -13.70
CA ARG A 134 -21.35 18.60 -14.61
C ARG A 134 -19.94 18.50 -15.17
N ILE A 135 -19.81 18.74 -16.47
CA ILE A 135 -18.52 19.00 -17.10
C ILE A 135 -18.44 20.46 -17.51
N TYR A 136 -17.43 21.15 -16.98
CA TYR A 136 -17.07 22.50 -17.38
C TYR A 136 -15.78 22.49 -18.21
N LYS A 137 -15.63 23.48 -19.09
CA LYS A 137 -14.40 23.82 -19.81
C LYS A 137 -13.97 25.23 -19.44
N ALA A 138 -12.66 25.44 -19.29
CA ALA A 138 -12.02 26.74 -19.10
C ALA A 138 -10.75 26.85 -19.98
N ASN A 139 -10.24 28.07 -20.13
CA ASN A 139 -8.97 28.37 -20.78
C ASN A 139 -7.89 28.66 -19.72
N TRP A 140 -6.71 28.07 -19.84
CA TRP A 140 -5.53 28.37 -19.03
C TRP A 140 -4.69 29.46 -19.70
N SER A 141 -4.46 30.57 -19.01
CA SER A 141 -3.70 31.72 -19.52
C SER A 141 -2.18 31.63 -19.28
N GLY A 142 -1.70 30.59 -18.60
CA GLY A 142 -0.35 30.54 -17.99
C GLY A 142 -0.27 31.04 -16.55
N GLU A 143 -1.34 31.66 -16.04
CA GLU A 143 -1.43 32.19 -14.67
C GLU A 143 -2.75 31.85 -13.96
N LYS A 144 -3.86 31.76 -14.70
CA LYS A 144 -5.21 31.55 -14.14
C LYS A 144 -6.13 30.87 -15.16
N LEU A 145 -7.28 30.41 -14.66
CA LEU A 145 -8.37 29.85 -15.46
C LEU A 145 -9.39 30.95 -15.83
N GLU A 146 -9.73 31.03 -17.11
CA GLU A 146 -10.66 31.99 -17.70
C GLU A 146 -11.77 31.29 -18.51
N ASP A 147 -12.80 32.03 -18.94
CA ASP A 147 -13.84 31.57 -19.87
C ASP A 147 -14.58 30.27 -19.49
N PHE A 148 -14.87 30.07 -18.20
CA PHE A 148 -15.62 28.92 -17.71
C PHE A 148 -16.98 28.78 -18.41
N SER A 149 -17.18 27.63 -19.06
CA SER A 149 -18.39 27.26 -19.80
C SER A 149 -18.85 25.87 -19.40
N LEU A 150 -20.16 25.70 -19.16
CA LEU A 150 -20.76 24.40 -18.93
C LEU A 150 -20.96 23.70 -20.28
N ILE A 151 -20.43 22.48 -20.44
CA ILE A 151 -20.51 21.74 -21.70
C ILE A 151 -21.33 20.44 -21.62
N LYS A 152 -21.41 19.79 -20.45
CA LYS A 152 -22.31 18.65 -20.23
C LYS A 152 -23.06 18.77 -18.90
N ASN A 153 -24.35 18.47 -18.94
CA ASN A 153 -25.19 18.21 -17.78
C ASN A 153 -25.50 16.71 -17.78
N LEU A 154 -25.10 16.01 -16.72
CA LEU A 154 -25.09 14.56 -16.63
C LEU A 154 -26.00 14.09 -15.47
N PRO A 155 -26.56 12.88 -15.57
CA PRO A 155 -27.36 12.27 -14.50
C PRO A 155 -26.55 12.09 -13.20
N PHE A 156 -27.26 11.88 -12.10
CA PHE A 156 -26.71 11.58 -10.79
C PHE A 156 -27.74 10.75 -10.01
N GLY A 157 -27.28 9.80 -9.20
CA GLY A 157 -28.15 9.02 -8.30
C GLY A 157 -28.19 9.63 -6.90
N ASP A 158 -29.28 9.41 -6.17
CA ASP A 158 -29.55 10.04 -4.87
C ASP A 158 -28.52 9.69 -3.79
N ARG A 159 -28.01 8.44 -3.79
CA ARG A 159 -27.00 7.96 -2.81
C ARG A 159 -25.64 8.67 -2.93
N GLY A 160 -25.32 9.23 -4.09
CA GLY A 160 -24.05 9.93 -4.32
C GLY A 160 -22.83 9.02 -4.44
N VAL A 161 -23.04 7.76 -4.78
CA VAL A 161 -22.01 6.77 -5.13
C VAL A 161 -21.98 6.55 -6.65
N HIS A 162 -20.91 5.92 -7.13
CA HIS A 162 -20.68 5.50 -8.50
C HIS A 162 -20.76 6.66 -9.52
N ASN A 163 -20.17 7.80 -9.16
CA ASN A 163 -20.15 8.98 -10.05
C ASN A 163 -19.05 8.87 -11.12
N ALA A 164 -18.01 8.08 -10.88
CA ALA A 164 -16.74 8.11 -11.62
C ALA A 164 -16.22 9.56 -11.76
N GLY A 165 -16.18 10.09 -12.99
CA GLY A 165 -15.83 11.48 -13.29
C GLY A 165 -14.42 11.69 -13.80
N VAL A 166 -13.65 10.62 -14.02
CA VAL A 166 -12.30 10.66 -14.61
C VAL A 166 -12.31 10.90 -16.12
N PHE A 167 -11.17 11.35 -16.65
CA PHE A 167 -10.99 11.72 -18.06
C PHE A 167 -9.74 11.09 -18.67
N ALA A 168 -9.75 10.84 -19.98
CA ALA A 168 -8.54 10.57 -20.77
C ALA A 168 -8.53 11.35 -22.09
N LYS A 169 -7.34 11.68 -22.59
CA LYS A 169 -7.14 12.35 -23.88
C LYS A 169 -6.73 11.34 -24.96
N GLY A 170 -7.57 11.21 -25.99
CA GLY A 170 -7.27 10.39 -27.17
C GLY A 170 -6.13 10.96 -28.02
N LEU A 171 -5.44 10.07 -28.76
CA LEU A 171 -4.46 10.46 -29.78
C LEU A 171 -5.09 11.28 -30.92
N ASP A 172 -6.42 11.19 -31.09
CA ASP A 172 -7.23 11.99 -32.00
C ASP A 172 -7.68 13.35 -31.42
N ASN A 173 -7.19 13.71 -30.23
CA ASN A 173 -7.55 14.87 -29.41
C ASN A 173 -9.01 14.90 -28.90
N LYS A 174 -9.75 13.78 -28.95
CA LYS A 174 -10.99 13.66 -28.17
C LYS A 174 -10.69 13.62 -26.68
N ILE A 175 -11.66 14.04 -25.89
CA ILE A 175 -11.61 13.94 -24.43
C ILE A 175 -12.68 12.95 -24.03
N TYR A 176 -12.28 11.79 -23.57
CA TYR A 176 -13.17 10.77 -23.05
C TYR A 176 -13.44 11.05 -21.57
N ALA A 177 -14.68 10.82 -21.14
CA ALA A 177 -15.07 10.88 -19.73
C ALA A 177 -15.88 9.65 -19.36
N ILE A 178 -15.76 9.23 -18.09
CA ILE A 178 -16.57 8.16 -17.52
C ILE A 178 -17.63 8.75 -16.58
N ILE A 179 -18.85 8.22 -16.68
CA ILE A 179 -19.83 8.26 -15.59
C ILE A 179 -20.22 6.82 -15.24
N GLY A 180 -20.02 6.45 -13.98
CA GLY A 180 -20.43 5.15 -13.44
C GLY A 180 -21.95 4.98 -13.46
N ASP A 181 -22.46 3.86 -12.95
CA ASP A 181 -23.90 3.57 -12.99
C ASP A 181 -24.75 4.52 -12.14
N ALA A 182 -24.14 5.26 -11.22
CA ALA A 182 -24.77 6.10 -10.21
C ALA A 182 -25.84 5.36 -9.36
N ASP A 183 -25.70 4.05 -9.17
CA ASP A 183 -26.66 3.12 -8.54
C ASP A 183 -28.03 2.99 -9.27
N GLU A 184 -28.08 3.39 -10.54
CA GLU A 184 -29.30 3.33 -11.35
C GLU A 184 -29.43 2.02 -12.14
N LYS A 185 -30.66 1.57 -12.37
CA LYS A 185 -30.95 0.27 -13.02
C LYS A 185 -31.64 0.46 -14.36
N GLY A 186 -30.87 0.34 -15.44
CA GLY A 186 -31.32 0.55 -16.81
C GLY A 186 -30.64 -0.38 -17.81
N ILE A 187 -30.96 -0.17 -19.09
CA ILE A 187 -30.45 -1.01 -20.19
C ILE A 187 -28.93 -0.84 -20.44
N LEU A 188 -28.34 0.25 -19.95
CA LEU A 188 -26.90 0.49 -20.03
C LEU A 188 -26.13 -0.34 -18.99
N GLN A 189 -26.75 -0.63 -17.85
CA GLN A 189 -26.29 -1.57 -16.80
C GLN A 189 -26.80 -3.00 -17.07
N ASN A 190 -26.99 -3.37 -18.33
CA ASN A 190 -27.41 -4.70 -18.77
C ASN A 190 -28.72 -5.25 -18.14
N PHE A 191 -29.65 -4.39 -17.67
CA PHE A 191 -31.01 -4.84 -17.33
C PHE A 191 -31.88 -4.98 -18.59
N HIS A 192 -32.69 -6.05 -18.67
CA HIS A 192 -33.64 -6.26 -19.78
C HIS A 192 -34.76 -5.20 -19.86
N THR A 193 -35.00 -4.45 -18.78
CA THR A 193 -36.03 -3.41 -18.69
C THR A 193 -35.53 -2.25 -17.85
N GLY A 194 -35.96 -1.04 -18.18
CA GLY A 194 -35.52 0.20 -17.56
C GLY A 194 -35.31 1.27 -18.62
N PHE A 195 -35.10 2.52 -18.21
CA PHE A 195 -34.78 3.60 -19.14
C PHE A 195 -33.26 3.73 -19.31
N SER A 196 -32.83 4.13 -20.51
CA SER A 196 -31.47 4.67 -20.70
C SER A 196 -31.42 6.04 -20.04
N ASN A 197 -30.76 6.13 -18.90
CA ASN A 197 -30.61 7.34 -18.10
C ASN A 197 -29.27 8.08 -18.37
N ASN A 198 -28.39 7.48 -19.18
CA ASN A 198 -27.06 7.97 -19.55
C ASN A 198 -26.03 7.92 -18.39
N THR A 199 -26.22 7.01 -17.43
CA THR A 199 -25.15 6.54 -16.51
C THR A 199 -24.56 5.24 -17.06
N SER A 200 -23.46 4.74 -16.49
CA SER A 200 -22.78 3.50 -16.91
C SER A 200 -22.21 3.56 -18.32
N ILE A 201 -21.46 4.64 -18.64
CA ILE A 201 -20.95 4.93 -19.99
C ILE A 201 -19.57 5.58 -20.00
N ILE A 202 -18.84 5.35 -21.10
CA ILE A 202 -17.70 6.16 -21.53
C ILE A 202 -18.09 6.92 -22.79
N PHE A 203 -17.79 8.21 -22.88
CA PHE A 203 -18.21 9.07 -23.99
C PHE A 203 -17.21 10.18 -24.32
N ASP A 204 -17.19 10.63 -25.59
CA ASP A 204 -16.49 11.86 -25.98
C ASP A 204 -17.26 13.08 -25.48
N VAL A 205 -16.61 13.86 -24.63
CA VAL A 205 -17.10 15.09 -24.00
C VAL A 205 -17.51 16.14 -25.04
N ASN A 206 -16.88 16.17 -26.21
CA ASN A 206 -17.15 17.15 -27.25
C ASN A 206 -18.17 16.68 -28.31
N SER A 207 -18.55 15.40 -28.31
CA SER A 207 -19.50 14.83 -29.28
C SER A 207 -20.90 14.59 -28.69
N ASN A 208 -21.87 14.41 -29.57
CA ASN A 208 -23.21 13.87 -29.27
C ASN A 208 -23.44 12.50 -29.94
N ASP A 209 -22.37 11.87 -30.43
CA ASP A 209 -22.36 10.52 -30.97
C ASP A 209 -22.77 9.47 -29.91
N PRO A 210 -23.11 8.23 -30.32
CA PRO A 210 -23.33 7.13 -29.38
C PRO A 210 -22.11 6.93 -28.46
N TYR A 211 -22.37 6.45 -27.25
CA TYR A 211 -21.35 6.17 -26.24
C TYR A 211 -20.21 5.33 -26.81
N TYR A 212 -18.99 5.60 -26.35
CA TYR A 212 -17.83 4.80 -26.72
C TYR A 212 -17.94 3.40 -26.11
N ALA A 213 -18.34 3.31 -24.85
CA ALA A 213 -18.64 2.08 -24.12
C ALA A 213 -19.87 2.22 -23.22
N ILE A 214 -20.41 1.08 -22.76
CA ILE A 214 -21.53 0.98 -21.79
C ILE A 214 -21.19 -0.04 -20.69
N GLY A 215 -22.08 -0.23 -19.71
CA GLY A 215 -21.96 -1.31 -18.73
C GLY A 215 -20.81 -1.12 -17.76
N ILE A 216 -20.45 0.13 -17.48
CA ILE A 216 -19.43 0.56 -16.51
C ILE A 216 -20.09 0.75 -15.14
N ARG A 217 -19.63 0.10 -14.08
CA ARG A 217 -20.10 0.27 -12.70
C ARG A 217 -19.55 1.53 -12.05
N ASN A 218 -18.28 1.50 -11.65
CA ASN A 218 -17.64 2.55 -10.85
C ASN A 218 -16.15 2.57 -11.14
N SER A 219 -15.76 3.35 -12.15
CA SER A 219 -14.38 3.49 -12.57
C SER A 219 -13.73 4.74 -11.98
N PHE A 220 -12.49 4.59 -11.52
CA PHE A 220 -11.64 5.66 -11.00
C PHE A 220 -10.34 5.84 -11.79
N GLY A 221 -10.21 5.19 -12.94
CA GLY A 221 -9.05 5.31 -13.81
C GLY A 221 -9.41 5.03 -15.26
N ILE A 222 -8.88 5.86 -16.13
CA ILE A 222 -9.04 5.75 -17.58
C ILE A 222 -7.77 6.27 -18.25
N ALA A 223 -7.24 5.53 -19.21
CA ALA A 223 -6.06 5.92 -19.98
C ALA A 223 -6.19 5.54 -21.45
N ILE A 224 -5.35 6.15 -22.27
CA ILE A 224 -5.15 5.80 -23.67
C ILE A 224 -3.76 5.20 -23.78
N ASP A 225 -3.65 4.01 -24.35
CA ASP A 225 -2.35 3.43 -24.69
C ASP A 225 -1.67 4.33 -25.75
N PRO A 226 -0.49 4.93 -25.44
CA PRO A 226 0.17 5.85 -26.36
C PRO A 226 0.70 5.18 -27.63
N VAL A 227 0.72 3.84 -27.70
CA VAL A 227 1.19 3.08 -28.88
C VAL A 227 0.05 2.70 -29.81
N THR A 228 -1.02 2.11 -29.27
CA THR A 228 -2.17 1.61 -30.05
C THR A 228 -3.26 2.68 -30.24
N GLY A 229 -3.41 3.58 -29.28
CA GLY A 229 -4.53 4.53 -29.20
C GLY A 229 -5.80 3.94 -28.59
N GLU A 230 -5.78 2.68 -28.16
CA GLU A 230 -6.91 2.02 -27.49
C GLU A 230 -7.08 2.52 -26.04
N LEU A 231 -8.32 2.43 -25.56
CA LEU A 231 -8.73 2.93 -24.26
C LEU A 231 -8.68 1.80 -23.23
N TRP A 232 -8.16 2.09 -22.05
CA TRP A 232 -8.09 1.17 -20.92
C TRP A 232 -8.76 1.82 -19.70
N ASP A 233 -9.48 1.04 -18.91
CA ASP A 233 -10.07 1.50 -17.66
C ASP A 233 -9.83 0.53 -16.49
N THR A 234 -10.07 1.03 -15.29
CA THR A 234 -10.14 0.25 -14.04
C THR A 234 -11.56 0.33 -13.51
N GLU A 235 -12.10 -0.79 -13.03
CA GLU A 235 -13.46 -0.84 -12.49
C GLU A 235 -13.49 -1.47 -11.09
N ASN A 236 -14.18 -0.81 -10.16
CA ASN A 236 -14.42 -1.30 -8.81
C ASN A 236 -15.75 -2.04 -8.80
N ASN A 237 -15.79 -3.26 -8.26
CA ASN A 237 -16.99 -4.08 -8.10
C ASN A 237 -17.51 -4.12 -6.65
N ASP A 238 -18.67 -4.75 -6.42
CA ASP A 238 -19.37 -4.67 -5.12
C ASP A 238 -18.67 -5.45 -3.99
N LYS A 239 -18.14 -6.63 -4.30
CA LYS A 239 -17.63 -7.59 -3.30
C LYS A 239 -16.40 -8.39 -3.72
N MET A 240 -16.22 -8.55 -5.03
CA MET A 240 -15.16 -9.38 -5.62
C MET A 240 -15.00 -9.00 -7.09
N PHE A 241 -13.86 -9.38 -7.67
CA PHE A 241 -13.51 -9.13 -9.07
C PHE A 241 -13.52 -7.64 -9.43
N ASP A 242 -12.66 -6.85 -8.78
CA ASP A 242 -12.24 -5.57 -9.38
C ASP A 242 -11.47 -5.84 -10.68
N GLU A 243 -11.54 -4.94 -11.66
CA GLU A 243 -11.16 -5.21 -13.06
C GLU A 243 -10.15 -4.20 -13.63
N ILE A 244 -9.37 -4.65 -14.61
CA ILE A 244 -8.75 -3.82 -15.65
C ILE A 244 -9.33 -4.28 -16.99
N ASN A 245 -9.86 -3.35 -17.80
CA ASN A 245 -10.43 -3.67 -19.11
C ASN A 245 -9.69 -3.00 -20.26
N LEU A 246 -9.56 -3.73 -21.38
CA LEU A 246 -9.34 -3.14 -22.70
C LEU A 246 -10.69 -2.71 -23.26
N VAL A 247 -10.92 -1.40 -23.34
CA VAL A 247 -12.18 -0.82 -23.79
C VAL A 247 -12.11 -0.53 -25.29
N GLU A 248 -12.47 -1.52 -26.10
CA GLU A 248 -12.68 -1.32 -27.53
C GLU A 248 -13.87 -0.37 -27.81
N HIS A 249 -13.92 0.24 -29.02
CA HIS A 249 -15.13 0.95 -29.43
C HIS A 249 -16.34 0.00 -29.49
N LYS A 250 -17.43 0.35 -28.78
CA LYS A 250 -18.63 -0.47 -28.53
C LYS A 250 -18.45 -1.57 -27.47
N PHE A 251 -17.45 -1.46 -26.60
CA PHE A 251 -17.32 -2.27 -25.40
C PHE A 251 -18.54 -2.17 -24.45
N ASN A 252 -18.76 -3.25 -23.71
CA ASN A 252 -19.76 -3.39 -22.65
C ASN A 252 -19.13 -4.21 -21.51
N SER A 253 -18.87 -3.64 -20.32
CA SER A 253 -18.25 -4.41 -19.21
C SER A 253 -19.16 -5.49 -18.62
N GLY A 254 -20.45 -5.52 -19.00
CA GLY A 254 -21.38 -6.56 -18.56
C GLY A 254 -22.04 -6.33 -17.20
N TRP A 255 -21.61 -5.30 -16.43
CA TRP A 255 -22.28 -4.84 -15.21
C TRP A 255 -23.77 -4.52 -15.47
N ASP A 256 -24.74 -4.84 -14.62
CA ASP A 256 -24.71 -5.47 -13.27
C ASP A 256 -24.59 -7.01 -13.22
N PRO A 257 -25.11 -7.83 -14.16
CA PRO A 257 -25.18 -9.29 -13.99
C PRO A 257 -23.86 -10.05 -14.16
N ILE A 258 -22.75 -9.37 -14.51
CA ILE A 258 -21.42 -9.95 -14.69
C ILE A 258 -20.40 -9.07 -13.93
N THR A 259 -19.46 -9.72 -13.26
CA THR A 259 -18.27 -9.15 -12.61
C THR A 259 -17.14 -10.17 -12.73
N GLY A 260 -15.95 -9.76 -13.20
CA GLY A 260 -14.85 -10.68 -13.49
C GLY A 260 -15.09 -11.55 -14.73
N PRO A 261 -14.24 -12.59 -14.94
CA PRO A 261 -14.30 -13.46 -16.12
C PRO A 261 -15.63 -14.24 -16.21
N ALA A 262 -16.34 -14.10 -17.32
CA ALA A 262 -17.70 -14.60 -17.48
C ALA A 262 -17.80 -16.00 -18.10
N GLN A 263 -18.82 -16.76 -17.69
CA GLN A 263 -19.15 -18.02 -18.35
C GLN A 263 -20.04 -17.78 -19.59
N SER A 264 -19.90 -18.61 -20.62
CA SER A 264 -20.63 -18.43 -21.89
C SER A 264 -22.17 -18.56 -21.79
N ASN A 265 -22.71 -18.94 -20.65
CA ASN A 265 -24.15 -18.93 -20.33
C ASN A 265 -24.61 -17.65 -19.62
N GLU A 266 -23.69 -16.83 -19.10
CA GLU A 266 -23.96 -15.52 -18.50
C GLU A 266 -23.96 -14.45 -19.59
N ILE A 267 -22.94 -14.44 -20.45
CA ILE A 267 -22.86 -13.59 -21.65
C ILE A 267 -24.14 -13.72 -22.51
N LYS A 268 -24.69 -14.93 -22.64
CA LYS A 268 -25.95 -15.20 -23.40
C LYS A 268 -27.23 -14.63 -22.76
N LYS A 269 -27.18 -14.21 -21.49
CA LYS A 269 -28.30 -13.56 -20.80
C LYS A 269 -28.25 -12.04 -20.91
N LEU A 270 -27.11 -11.44 -21.26
CA LEU A 270 -27.01 -10.00 -21.42
C LEU A 270 -28.03 -9.51 -22.47
N PRO A 271 -28.72 -8.38 -22.22
CA PRO A 271 -29.59 -7.77 -23.22
C PRO A 271 -28.73 -7.23 -24.37
N GLN A 272 -29.15 -7.49 -25.61
CA GLN A 272 -28.50 -6.87 -26.77
C GLN A 272 -28.87 -5.39 -26.85
N PHE A 273 -27.95 -4.50 -26.47
CA PHE A 273 -28.08 -3.06 -26.72
C PHE A 273 -27.37 -2.68 -28.02
N LYS A 274 -28.15 -2.46 -29.10
CA LYS A 274 -27.65 -2.08 -30.43
C LYS A 274 -26.52 -3.01 -30.93
N ASP A 275 -25.33 -2.45 -31.08
CA ASP A 275 -24.09 -3.02 -31.60
C ASP A 275 -23.01 -3.20 -30.53
N TYR A 276 -23.32 -2.90 -29.25
CA TYR A 276 -22.38 -3.05 -28.12
C TYR A 276 -22.18 -4.52 -27.77
N LYS A 277 -20.95 -4.87 -27.40
CA LYS A 277 -20.51 -6.25 -27.16
C LYS A 277 -19.77 -6.37 -25.84
N TYR A 278 -20.06 -7.45 -25.14
CA TYR A 278 -19.30 -7.86 -23.96
C TYR A 278 -17.89 -8.32 -24.35
N SER A 279 -16.91 -7.99 -23.52
CA SER A 279 -15.59 -8.61 -23.46
C SER A 279 -15.27 -8.94 -22.00
N ASP A 280 -14.51 -10.00 -21.77
CA ASP A 280 -13.96 -10.31 -20.44
C ASP A 280 -12.92 -9.24 -20.04
N PRO A 281 -12.69 -9.03 -18.72
CA PRO A 281 -11.60 -8.18 -18.24
C PRO A 281 -10.22 -8.81 -18.54
N GLU A 282 -9.22 -7.96 -18.81
CA GLU A 282 -7.85 -8.40 -19.08
C GLU A 282 -7.09 -8.79 -17.79
N PHE A 283 -7.57 -8.32 -16.64
CA PHE A 283 -7.17 -8.80 -15.32
C PHE A 283 -8.27 -8.57 -14.28
N SER A 284 -8.35 -9.43 -13.27
CA SER A 284 -9.22 -9.19 -12.11
C SER A 284 -8.57 -9.54 -10.77
N TRP A 285 -8.99 -8.85 -9.70
CA TRP A 285 -8.68 -9.22 -8.32
C TRP A 285 -9.89 -9.87 -7.65
N GLU A 286 -9.79 -11.14 -7.23
CA GLU A 286 -10.88 -11.86 -6.53
C GLU A 286 -11.31 -11.09 -5.27
N LEU A 287 -10.35 -10.60 -4.49
CA LEU A 287 -10.61 -9.72 -3.36
C LEU A 287 -10.51 -8.27 -3.83
N THR A 288 -11.46 -7.42 -3.44
CA THR A 288 -11.44 -6.02 -3.86
C THR A 288 -10.22 -5.28 -3.33
N VAL A 289 -9.58 -4.53 -4.22
CA VAL A 289 -8.45 -3.62 -3.94
C VAL A 289 -8.84 -2.16 -4.17
N SER A 290 -9.98 -1.92 -4.84
CA SER A 290 -10.44 -0.64 -5.36
C SER A 290 -9.36 0.00 -6.25
N PRO A 291 -9.09 -0.55 -7.46
CA PRO A 291 -8.14 0.03 -8.38
C PRO A 291 -8.62 1.43 -8.79
N THR A 292 -7.69 2.37 -8.85
CA THR A 292 -7.98 3.76 -9.21
C THR A 292 -7.22 4.12 -10.46
N ALA A 293 -6.15 4.90 -10.35
CA ALA A 293 -5.38 5.38 -11.47
C ALA A 293 -4.89 4.25 -12.39
N ILE A 294 -4.88 4.52 -13.69
CA ILE A 294 -4.22 3.69 -14.71
C ILE A 294 -3.41 4.63 -15.60
N ALA A 295 -2.14 4.31 -15.86
CA ALA A 295 -1.23 5.20 -16.57
C ALA A 295 -0.17 4.44 -17.36
N PHE A 296 0.12 4.91 -18.58
CA PHE A 296 1.19 4.40 -19.42
C PHE A 296 2.43 5.32 -19.33
N PRO A 297 3.65 4.78 -19.21
CA PRO A 297 4.86 5.59 -19.18
C PRO A 297 5.09 6.29 -20.52
N SER A 298 5.10 7.61 -20.50
CA SER A 298 5.16 8.49 -21.68
C SER A 298 6.58 8.89 -22.11
N ASN A 299 7.61 8.45 -21.38
CA ASN A 299 8.93 9.07 -21.41
C ASN A 299 10.11 8.06 -21.36
N LEU A 300 11.32 8.57 -21.56
CA LEU A 300 12.56 7.77 -21.59
C LEU A 300 13.09 7.35 -20.21
N LEU A 301 12.70 8.04 -19.13
CA LEU A 301 13.16 7.70 -17.77
C LEU A 301 12.58 6.37 -17.30
N PHE A 302 11.37 6.04 -17.75
CA PHE A 302 10.72 4.74 -17.55
C PHE A 302 10.89 3.80 -18.74
N SER A 303 11.96 3.92 -19.53
CA SER A 303 12.18 3.13 -20.75
C SER A 303 12.20 1.60 -20.56
N ASN A 304 12.57 1.10 -19.37
CA ASN A 304 12.48 -0.31 -19.01
C ASN A 304 11.02 -0.82 -18.91
N TYR A 305 10.07 0.10 -18.72
CA TYR A 305 8.63 -0.13 -18.53
C TYR A 305 7.78 0.31 -19.73
N LYS A 306 8.39 0.63 -20.88
CA LYS A 306 7.67 1.08 -22.09
C LYS A 306 6.60 0.10 -22.60
N GLU A 307 6.73 -1.19 -22.28
CA GLU A 307 5.76 -2.25 -22.58
C GLU A 307 4.93 -2.64 -21.35
N SER A 308 4.67 -1.69 -20.47
CA SER A 308 3.92 -1.88 -19.23
C SER A 308 2.86 -0.80 -19.06
N VAL A 309 1.86 -1.11 -18.24
CA VAL A 309 0.88 -0.15 -17.70
C VAL A 309 0.96 -0.18 -16.17
N PHE A 310 0.82 0.99 -15.54
CA PHE A 310 0.79 1.13 -14.09
C PHE A 310 -0.64 1.30 -13.60
N VAL A 311 -1.00 0.62 -12.52
CA VAL A 311 -2.33 0.75 -11.88
C VAL A 311 -2.16 1.00 -10.39
N GLY A 312 -2.81 2.04 -9.86
CA GLY A 312 -2.87 2.33 -8.42
C GLY A 312 -4.08 1.67 -7.77
N ASP A 313 -4.02 1.44 -6.45
CA ASP A 313 -5.19 1.06 -5.65
C ASP A 313 -5.44 1.98 -4.45
N PHE A 314 -6.71 2.04 -4.04
CA PHE A 314 -7.14 2.85 -2.91
C PHE A 314 -6.97 2.11 -1.56
N LEU A 315 -7.28 0.80 -1.50
CA LEU A 315 -7.36 0.08 -0.22
C LEU A 315 -6.00 -0.31 0.37
N ASN A 316 -5.02 -0.68 -0.46
CA ASN A 316 -3.73 -1.22 0.00
C ASN A 316 -2.57 -0.23 -0.17
N GLY A 317 -2.74 0.78 -1.02
CA GLY A 317 -1.68 1.71 -1.35
C GLY A 317 -0.65 1.17 -2.32
N PHE A 318 -1.05 0.23 -3.18
CA PHE A 318 -0.15 -0.43 -4.11
C PHE A 318 -0.15 0.22 -5.48
N ILE A 319 1.04 0.35 -6.06
CA ILE A 319 1.21 0.59 -7.48
C ILE A 319 1.60 -0.75 -8.10
N TYR A 320 0.76 -1.25 -8.98
CA TYR A 320 1.02 -2.41 -9.81
C TYR A 320 1.67 -2.00 -11.13
N GLU A 321 2.54 -2.85 -11.66
CA GLU A 321 3.09 -2.81 -13.01
C GLU A 321 2.66 -4.08 -13.73
N PHE A 322 1.87 -3.91 -14.78
CA PHE A 322 1.41 -5.00 -15.63
C PHE A 322 2.15 -4.93 -16.95
N LYS A 323 2.95 -5.97 -17.23
CA LYS A 323 3.62 -6.12 -18.51
C LYS A 323 2.64 -6.56 -19.60
N LEU A 324 2.59 -5.78 -20.67
CA LEU A 324 1.75 -6.01 -21.84
C LEU A 324 2.30 -7.12 -22.75
N ASN A 325 1.40 -7.73 -23.52
CA ASN A 325 1.71 -8.60 -24.66
C ASN A 325 2.19 -7.79 -25.89
N GLU A 326 2.59 -8.48 -26.96
CA GLU A 326 3.24 -7.86 -28.14
C GLU A 326 2.30 -6.93 -28.93
N ASP A 327 1.01 -7.26 -28.97
CA ASP A 327 -0.09 -6.50 -29.58
C ASP A 327 -0.75 -5.51 -28.60
N ARG A 328 -0.33 -5.50 -27.33
CA ARG A 328 -0.80 -4.59 -26.27
C ARG A 328 -2.32 -4.63 -26.07
N THR A 329 -2.89 -5.84 -26.12
CA THR A 329 -4.30 -6.13 -25.84
C THR A 329 -4.51 -6.82 -24.49
N GLY A 330 -3.46 -7.18 -23.76
CA GLY A 330 -3.54 -7.97 -22.53
C GLY A 330 -2.16 -8.17 -21.88
N PHE A 331 -2.06 -9.05 -20.88
CA PHE A 331 -0.87 -9.14 -20.01
C PHE A 331 -0.05 -10.44 -20.14
N VAL A 332 1.21 -10.39 -19.68
CA VAL A 332 2.15 -11.53 -19.72
C VAL A 332 2.80 -11.79 -18.35
N PHE A 333 2.41 -12.89 -17.70
CA PHE A 333 2.90 -13.27 -16.36
C PHE A 333 3.91 -14.43 -16.37
N LYS A 334 4.96 -14.32 -15.56
CA LYS A 334 5.89 -15.42 -15.25
C LYS A 334 5.39 -16.25 -14.07
N ASN A 335 4.76 -15.61 -13.08
CA ASN A 335 4.15 -16.27 -11.94
C ASN A 335 3.02 -17.19 -12.44
N PRO A 336 3.10 -18.52 -12.23
CA PRO A 336 2.04 -19.43 -12.66
C PRO A 336 0.69 -19.18 -11.97
N GLN A 337 0.67 -18.49 -10.82
CA GLN A 337 -0.56 -18.14 -10.10
C GLN A 337 -1.41 -17.08 -10.78
N LEU A 338 -0.83 -16.23 -11.65
CA LEU A 338 -1.55 -15.13 -12.32
C LEU A 338 -1.92 -15.43 -13.78
N LYS A 339 -1.71 -16.68 -14.23
CA LYS A 339 -1.86 -17.06 -15.66
C LYS A 339 -3.29 -17.34 -16.10
N ASP A 340 -4.22 -17.37 -15.16
CA ASP A 340 -5.67 -17.32 -15.38
C ASP A 340 -6.20 -15.88 -15.39
N PHE A 341 -5.32 -14.88 -15.29
CA PHE A 341 -5.63 -13.44 -15.24
C PHE A 341 -6.44 -13.01 -14.00
N VAL A 342 -6.42 -13.84 -12.94
CA VAL A 342 -7.09 -13.54 -11.67
C VAL A 342 -6.09 -13.57 -10.51
N ALA A 343 -6.03 -12.49 -9.73
CA ALA A 343 -5.38 -12.50 -8.42
C ALA A 343 -6.33 -13.06 -7.36
N ASN A 344 -6.17 -14.34 -6.99
CA ASN A 344 -6.96 -14.99 -5.94
C ASN A 344 -6.42 -14.61 -4.55
N GLY A 345 -7.24 -14.77 -3.50
CA GLY A 345 -6.97 -14.35 -2.12
C GLY A 345 -5.78 -15.01 -1.38
N GLY A 346 -4.93 -15.76 -2.08
CA GLY A 346 -3.67 -16.32 -1.57
C GLY A 346 -2.49 -16.22 -2.55
N ASP A 347 -2.64 -15.50 -3.67
CA ASP A 347 -1.64 -15.44 -4.73
C ASP A 347 -0.52 -14.43 -4.46
N SER A 348 0.68 -14.72 -4.97
CA SER A 348 1.82 -13.84 -4.79
C SER A 348 1.83 -12.69 -5.80
N LEU A 349 1.37 -11.52 -5.37
CA LEU A 349 1.39 -10.29 -6.20
C LEU A 349 2.81 -9.73 -6.42
N ASN A 350 3.85 -10.36 -5.84
CA ASN A 350 5.25 -9.96 -5.95
C ASN A 350 5.78 -9.80 -7.38
N GLU A 351 5.16 -10.38 -8.41
CA GLU A 351 5.54 -10.08 -9.80
C GLU A 351 5.12 -8.65 -10.17
N ILE A 352 3.82 -8.36 -10.00
CA ILE A 352 3.18 -7.10 -10.43
C ILE A 352 3.36 -5.94 -9.45
N THR A 353 3.70 -6.15 -8.17
CA THR A 353 3.92 -5.01 -7.26
C THR A 353 5.16 -4.21 -7.67
N PHE A 354 4.96 -2.94 -8.04
CA PHE A 354 6.00 -1.94 -8.34
C PHE A 354 6.24 -0.99 -7.17
N GLY A 355 5.18 -0.50 -6.52
CA GLY A 355 5.26 0.39 -5.36
C GLY A 355 4.25 0.03 -4.26
N MET A 356 4.52 0.48 -3.04
CA MET A 356 3.66 0.23 -1.87
C MET A 356 3.80 1.32 -0.80
N GLY A 357 2.79 1.45 0.06
CA GLY A 357 2.80 2.36 1.21
C GLY A 357 2.19 3.75 0.95
N PHE A 358 1.73 4.00 -0.28
CA PHE A 358 0.84 5.14 -0.57
C PHE A 358 -0.49 4.96 0.18
N ARG A 359 -1.29 6.01 0.43
CA ARG A 359 -2.54 5.86 1.22
C ARG A 359 -3.74 6.43 0.48
N GLY A 360 -4.52 5.54 -0.13
CA GLY A 360 -5.59 5.91 -1.03
C GLY A 360 -5.02 6.57 -2.29
N ILE A 361 -4.40 5.79 -3.17
CA ILE A 361 -4.01 6.32 -4.48
C ILE A 361 -5.32 6.69 -5.21
N THR A 362 -5.37 7.88 -5.79
CA THR A 362 -6.52 8.32 -6.60
C THR A 362 -6.12 8.74 -8.01
N ASP A 363 -4.84 9.05 -8.23
CA ASP A 363 -4.35 9.46 -9.55
C ASP A 363 -2.85 9.13 -9.71
N ILE A 364 -2.44 8.85 -10.95
CA ILE A 364 -1.06 8.60 -11.38
C ILE A 364 -0.88 9.28 -12.73
N GLU A 365 0.05 10.22 -12.82
CA GLU A 365 0.35 10.94 -14.06
C GLU A 365 1.86 10.93 -14.36
N PHE A 366 2.22 10.93 -15.64
CA PHE A 366 3.61 11.07 -16.07
C PHE A 366 3.85 12.51 -16.55
N GLY A 367 4.68 13.24 -15.81
CA GLY A 367 4.97 14.64 -16.06
C GLY A 367 5.77 14.91 -17.34
N PRO A 368 5.79 16.18 -17.82
CA PRO A 368 6.60 16.60 -18.97
C PRO A 368 8.12 16.47 -18.72
N ASP A 369 8.52 16.49 -17.45
CA ASP A 369 9.87 16.20 -16.95
C ASP A 369 10.25 14.71 -17.02
N GLY A 370 9.27 13.83 -17.27
CA GLY A 370 9.43 12.38 -17.33
C GLY A 370 9.31 11.65 -15.99
N PHE A 371 8.99 12.34 -14.89
CA PHE A 371 8.75 11.67 -13.61
C PHE A 371 7.31 11.15 -13.50
N MET A 372 7.10 10.18 -12.62
CA MET A 372 5.77 9.65 -12.29
C MET A 372 5.28 10.33 -11.02
N TYR A 373 4.08 10.86 -11.03
CA TYR A 373 3.47 11.62 -9.94
C TYR A 373 2.22 10.88 -9.44
N ILE A 374 2.02 10.83 -8.13
CA ILE A 374 1.01 9.97 -7.49
C ILE A 374 0.23 10.79 -6.47
N VAL A 375 -1.08 10.90 -6.65
CA VAL A 375 -1.98 11.60 -5.71
C VAL A 375 -2.42 10.63 -4.63
N SER A 376 -2.16 10.99 -3.37
CA SER A 376 -2.55 10.23 -2.17
C SER A 376 -3.61 11.01 -1.40
N ILE A 377 -4.88 10.59 -1.50
CA ILE A 377 -6.02 11.32 -0.93
C ILE A 377 -6.02 11.30 0.60
N ILE A 378 -5.52 10.22 1.22
CA ILE A 378 -5.52 10.05 2.68
C ILE A 378 -4.31 10.74 3.33
N ASP A 379 -3.20 10.89 2.61
CA ASP A 379 -2.04 11.67 3.10
C ASP A 379 -2.19 13.18 2.84
N GLY A 380 -3.01 13.59 1.88
CA GLY A 380 -3.08 14.99 1.44
C GLY A 380 -1.82 15.43 0.72
N LYS A 381 -1.21 14.51 -0.06
CA LYS A 381 0.10 14.69 -0.70
C LYS A 381 0.08 14.30 -2.18
N ILE A 382 1.03 14.89 -2.92
CA ILE A 382 1.54 14.32 -4.17
C ILE A 382 2.92 13.73 -3.86
N TYR A 383 3.09 12.46 -4.20
CA TYR A 383 4.41 11.82 -4.25
C TYR A 383 4.95 11.87 -5.68
N ARG A 384 6.28 11.85 -5.82
CA ARG A 384 6.99 11.79 -7.10
C ARG A 384 7.98 10.64 -7.10
N ILE A 385 7.90 9.78 -8.11
CA ILE A 385 8.83 8.70 -8.38
C ILE A 385 9.76 9.14 -9.50
N LEU A 386 11.06 9.15 -9.20
CA LEU A 386 12.12 9.60 -10.08
C LEU A 386 13.32 8.63 -10.07
N PRO A 387 14.08 8.53 -11.18
CA PRO A 387 15.33 7.77 -11.22
C PRO A 387 16.34 8.24 -10.15
N ASN A 388 16.94 7.29 -9.44
CA ASN A 388 17.91 7.52 -8.38
C ASN A 388 19.18 8.23 -8.90
N ASN A 389 19.61 7.94 -10.13
CA ASN A 389 20.78 8.60 -10.73
C ASN A 389 20.60 10.12 -10.92
N ILE A 390 19.36 10.61 -11.11
CA ILE A 390 19.09 12.05 -11.23
C ILE A 390 19.30 12.77 -9.88
N ILE A 391 19.20 12.04 -8.76
CA ILE A 391 19.60 12.56 -7.45
C ILE A 391 21.14 12.61 -7.37
N LEU A 392 21.83 11.55 -7.79
CA LEU A 392 23.29 11.47 -7.78
C LEU A 392 23.98 12.52 -8.69
N ASP A 393 23.42 12.83 -9.86
CA ASP A 393 23.98 13.83 -10.78
C ASP A 393 23.91 15.26 -10.20
N ASN A 394 22.82 15.60 -9.48
CA ASN A 394 22.67 16.86 -8.76
C ASN A 394 23.55 16.96 -7.50
N ILE A 395 24.08 15.83 -7.03
CA ILE A 395 24.96 15.69 -5.86
C ILE A 395 26.45 15.77 -6.26
N SER A 396 26.79 15.96 -7.55
CA SER A 396 28.12 15.70 -8.12
C SER A 396 29.37 16.39 -7.51
N ASN A 397 29.24 17.44 -6.70
CA ASN A 397 30.37 18.02 -5.94
C ASN A 397 30.15 17.86 -4.44
N ASN A 398 31.10 17.26 -3.71
CA ASN A 398 31.03 17.24 -2.24
C ASN A 398 31.40 18.61 -1.65
N ASP A 399 30.72 19.00 -0.57
CA ASP A 399 31.06 20.21 0.19
C ASP A 399 30.83 19.99 1.68
N CYS A 400 31.91 19.62 2.39
CA CYS A 400 31.89 19.41 3.83
C CYS A 400 31.65 20.69 4.67
N ASN A 401 31.47 21.86 4.03
CA ASN A 401 31.20 23.14 4.70
C ASN A 401 29.85 23.75 4.29
N ALA A 402 29.09 23.09 3.41
CA ALA A 402 27.78 23.56 3.01
C ALA A 402 26.76 23.43 4.16
N GLU A 403 25.82 24.37 4.21
CA GLU A 403 24.73 24.35 5.20
C GLU A 403 23.85 23.11 5.01
N PRO A 404 23.51 22.37 6.08
CA PRO A 404 22.72 21.15 6.00
C PRO A 404 21.39 21.33 5.30
N SER A 405 21.14 20.56 4.24
CA SER A 405 19.92 20.64 3.44
C SER A 405 19.61 19.31 2.73
N PRO A 406 18.37 19.10 2.25
CA PRO A 406 18.06 17.96 1.40
C PRO A 406 18.97 17.91 0.18
N ARG A 407 19.30 16.70 -0.29
CA ARG A 407 20.13 16.46 -1.48
C ARG A 407 21.57 17.03 -1.39
N ILE A 408 22.06 17.38 -0.19
CA ILE A 408 23.45 17.80 0.00
C ILE A 408 24.43 16.63 -0.27
N ASN A 409 25.62 16.93 -0.78
CA ASN A 409 26.70 15.95 -0.85
C ASN A 409 27.74 16.20 0.24
N LEU A 410 27.71 15.33 1.26
CA LEU A 410 28.69 15.24 2.34
C LEU A 410 29.57 13.97 2.21
N SER A 411 29.61 13.32 1.04
CA SER A 411 30.38 12.08 0.87
C SER A 411 31.86 12.27 1.16
N GLY A 412 32.45 11.30 1.87
CA GLY A 412 33.84 11.35 2.33
C GLY A 412 34.15 12.38 3.42
N CYS A 413 33.16 13.16 3.90
CA CYS A 413 33.39 14.17 4.92
C CYS A 413 33.61 13.56 6.31
N ASN A 414 34.40 14.27 7.11
CA ASN A 414 34.44 14.06 8.54
C ASN A 414 33.40 14.97 9.19
N LEU A 415 32.42 14.37 9.88
CA LEU A 415 31.28 15.03 10.50
C LEU A 415 31.37 15.03 12.03
N THR A 416 32.53 14.69 12.62
CA THR A 416 32.73 14.56 14.08
C THR A 416 32.22 15.78 14.86
N ASP A 417 31.53 15.50 15.97
CA ASP A 417 30.96 16.47 16.92
C ASP A 417 29.90 17.44 16.35
N LEU A 418 29.36 17.20 15.15
CA LEU A 418 28.30 18.03 14.55
C LEU A 418 26.90 17.75 15.14
N ASP A 419 26.05 18.77 15.12
CA ASP A 419 24.63 18.69 15.51
C ASP A 419 23.73 18.93 14.30
N PHE A 420 23.06 17.86 13.88
CA PHE A 420 22.03 17.83 12.84
C PHE A 420 20.65 17.48 13.41
N SER A 421 20.43 17.66 14.71
CA SER A 421 19.11 17.39 15.30
C SER A 421 18.03 18.31 14.73
N ASN A 422 16.86 17.75 14.42
CA ASN A 422 15.75 18.42 13.76
C ASN A 422 16.05 18.97 12.34
N VAL A 423 17.18 18.59 11.73
CA VAL A 423 17.53 18.98 10.34
C VAL A 423 16.82 18.07 9.33
N ASP A 424 16.56 18.61 8.14
CA ASP A 424 16.14 17.82 6.98
C ASP A 424 17.33 17.61 6.03
N LEU A 425 17.75 16.36 5.91
CA LEU A 425 18.79 15.87 5.00
C LEU A 425 18.22 14.84 4.02
N ALA A 426 16.91 14.84 3.74
CA ALA A 426 16.32 13.87 2.81
C ALA A 426 17.10 13.82 1.48
N PHE A 427 17.38 12.61 0.98
CA PHE A 427 18.20 12.35 -0.21
C PHE A 427 19.66 12.82 -0.16
N ALA A 428 20.20 13.19 1.01
CA ALA A 428 21.61 13.56 1.12
C ALA A 428 22.54 12.35 0.87
N ASN A 429 23.71 12.63 0.32
CA ASN A 429 24.78 11.64 0.18
C ASN A 429 25.80 11.84 1.30
N LEU A 430 25.76 10.97 2.30
CA LEU A 430 26.71 10.87 3.41
C LEU A 430 27.57 9.58 3.27
N SER A 431 27.74 9.05 2.06
CA SER A 431 28.52 7.82 1.85
C SER A 431 30.01 8.02 2.15
N SER A 432 30.67 6.97 2.61
CA SER A 432 32.10 6.98 3.01
C SER A 432 32.44 8.04 4.08
N THR A 433 31.48 8.49 4.89
CA THR A 433 31.71 9.52 5.93
C THR A 433 32.32 8.94 7.20
N TYR A 434 32.95 9.82 7.97
CA TYR A 434 33.31 9.56 9.37
C TYR A 434 32.35 10.33 10.28
N ILE A 435 31.56 9.58 11.05
CA ILE A 435 30.48 10.08 11.90
C ILE A 435 30.82 9.65 13.33
N GLU A 436 31.34 10.57 14.13
CA GLU A 436 31.66 10.36 15.55
C GLU A 436 30.97 11.43 16.41
N ASN A 437 30.28 11.03 17.48
CA ASN A 437 29.54 11.91 18.39
C ASN A 437 28.44 12.79 17.73
N VAL A 438 28.00 12.45 16.51
CA VAL A 438 27.06 13.27 15.74
C VAL A 438 25.63 13.11 16.27
N ASN A 439 24.91 14.22 16.36
CA ASN A 439 23.53 14.24 16.82
C ASN A 439 22.56 14.39 15.64
N PHE A 440 21.80 13.35 15.31
CA PHE A 440 20.73 13.38 14.31
C PHE A 440 19.32 13.34 14.94
N ASP A 441 19.17 13.48 16.27
CA ASP A 441 17.88 13.29 16.96
C ASP A 441 16.73 14.11 16.32
N ASN A 442 15.61 13.43 16.03
CA ASN A 442 14.41 13.97 15.38
C ASN A 442 14.63 14.57 13.97
N SER A 443 15.73 14.22 13.28
CA SER A 443 15.97 14.67 11.89
C SER A 443 15.19 13.84 10.84
N ARG A 444 15.13 14.36 9.61
CA ARG A 444 14.61 13.65 8.43
C ARG A 444 15.78 13.23 7.53
N LEU A 445 16.05 11.93 7.48
CA LEU A 445 17.14 11.27 6.75
C LEU A 445 16.59 10.26 5.73
N THR A 446 15.37 10.48 5.24
CA THR A 446 14.69 9.62 4.26
C THR A 446 15.49 9.56 2.95
N ASN A 447 15.69 8.37 2.39
CA ASN A 447 16.52 8.13 1.19
C ASN A 447 17.99 8.60 1.29
N VAL A 448 18.55 8.76 2.49
CA VAL A 448 19.98 9.11 2.64
C VAL A 448 20.89 7.93 2.28
N ASP A 449 22.04 8.22 1.68
CA ASP A 449 23.11 7.23 1.48
C ASP A 449 24.19 7.40 2.55
N PHE A 450 24.33 6.42 3.45
CA PHE A 450 25.42 6.29 4.44
C PHE A 450 26.39 5.15 4.07
N SER A 451 26.30 4.55 2.88
CA SER A 451 27.07 3.35 2.56
C SER A 451 28.59 3.56 2.71
N ASN A 452 29.29 2.51 3.14
CA ASN A 452 30.74 2.53 3.41
C ASN A 452 31.20 3.48 4.53
N SER A 453 30.28 4.03 5.33
CA SER A 453 30.62 4.99 6.39
C SER A 453 30.99 4.30 7.72
N LYS A 454 31.57 5.08 8.64
CA LYS A 454 31.83 4.67 10.03
C LYS A 454 31.01 5.56 10.96
N ILE A 455 30.09 4.96 11.70
CA ILE A 455 29.15 5.62 12.62
C ILE A 455 29.46 5.18 14.04
N SER A 456 29.78 6.12 14.90
CA SER A 456 30.29 5.88 16.26
C SER A 456 29.74 6.90 17.25
N ASN A 457 29.37 6.45 18.46
CA ASN A 457 28.92 7.32 19.56
C ASN A 457 27.77 8.30 19.19
N SER A 458 26.99 7.99 18.14
CA SER A 458 26.07 8.93 17.50
C SER A 458 24.62 8.68 17.85
N LYS A 459 23.77 9.70 17.71
CA LYS A 459 22.36 9.67 18.12
C LYS A 459 21.45 9.82 16.91
N PHE A 460 20.41 8.99 16.86
CA PHE A 460 19.37 8.92 15.83
C PHE A 460 17.99 8.69 16.49
N LYS A 461 17.78 9.19 17.70
CA LYS A 461 16.52 8.98 18.43
C LYS A 461 15.36 9.65 17.68
N ASN A 462 14.24 8.95 17.56
CA ASN A 462 13.03 9.39 16.83
C ASN A 462 13.31 9.85 15.37
N THR A 463 14.39 9.37 14.74
CA THR A 463 14.82 9.86 13.42
C THR A 463 14.13 9.10 12.30
N ASN A 464 13.69 9.81 11.26
CA ASN A 464 13.14 9.17 10.05
C ASN A 464 14.29 8.81 9.10
N LEU A 465 14.61 7.52 9.03
CA LEU A 465 15.64 6.90 8.18
C LEU A 465 14.98 5.96 7.14
N VAL A 466 13.75 6.24 6.69
CA VAL A 466 13.07 5.33 5.74
C VAL A 466 13.82 5.29 4.41
N ASN A 467 13.98 4.08 3.86
CA ASN A 467 14.72 3.78 2.64
C ASN A 467 16.19 4.27 2.67
N VAL A 468 16.83 4.26 3.84
CA VAL A 468 18.24 4.63 3.98
C VAL A 468 19.17 3.51 3.49
N ASN A 469 20.27 3.87 2.83
CA ASN A 469 21.33 2.94 2.47
C ASN A 469 22.45 2.96 3.52
N LEU A 470 22.57 1.89 4.31
CA LEU A 470 23.62 1.65 5.31
C LEU A 470 24.48 0.43 4.91
N ASP A 471 24.60 0.12 3.61
CA ASP A 471 25.40 -1.01 3.11
C ASP A 471 26.91 -0.82 3.34
N ASN A 472 27.59 -1.89 3.77
CA ASN A 472 29.01 -1.92 4.12
C ASN A 472 29.40 -0.89 5.21
N THR A 473 28.45 -0.49 6.06
CA THR A 473 28.65 0.50 7.12
C THR A 473 29.07 -0.16 8.44
N GLU A 474 30.02 0.45 9.13
CA GLU A 474 30.37 0.07 10.51
C GLU A 474 29.60 0.98 11.49
N ILE A 475 28.74 0.42 12.33
CA ILE A 475 27.96 1.14 13.35
C ILE A 475 28.38 0.63 14.73
N HIS A 476 28.84 1.50 15.62
CA HIS A 476 29.10 1.15 17.01
C HIS A 476 28.70 2.24 18.01
N ASP A 477 28.44 1.84 19.27
CA ASP A 477 28.14 2.72 20.41
C ASP A 477 27.00 3.75 20.15
N SER A 478 26.07 3.44 19.24
CA SER A 478 25.13 4.43 18.67
C SER A 478 23.67 4.15 19.06
N ASN A 479 22.85 5.21 19.13
CA ASN A 479 21.49 5.15 19.66
C ASN A 479 20.41 5.50 18.63
N PHE A 480 19.69 4.49 18.14
CA PHE A 480 18.57 4.56 17.18
C PHE A 480 17.19 4.41 17.86
N GLU A 481 17.06 4.61 19.18
CA GLU A 481 15.79 4.40 19.92
C GLU A 481 14.57 5.08 19.23
N ASN A 482 13.52 4.31 18.95
CA ASN A 482 12.32 4.75 18.21
C ASN A 482 12.57 5.32 16.80
N ALA A 483 13.70 5.05 16.15
CA ALA A 483 13.94 5.45 14.76
C ALA A 483 13.10 4.64 13.75
N GLU A 484 12.74 5.26 12.63
CA GLU A 484 12.04 4.62 11.52
C GLU A 484 13.04 4.22 10.42
N LEU A 485 13.35 2.92 10.33
CA LEU A 485 14.34 2.30 9.44
C LEU A 485 13.68 1.35 8.43
N ARG A 486 12.47 1.69 7.99
CA ARG A 486 11.68 0.88 7.05
C ARG A 486 12.36 0.83 5.69
N TYR A 487 12.31 -0.33 5.03
CA TYR A 487 12.85 -0.58 3.68
C TYR A 487 14.34 -0.22 3.51
N SER A 488 15.07 -0.10 4.61
CA SER A 488 16.49 0.30 4.62
C SER A 488 17.40 -0.89 4.29
N SER A 489 18.60 -0.62 3.79
CA SER A 489 19.59 -1.66 3.50
C SER A 489 20.79 -1.59 4.44
N PHE A 490 21.24 -2.73 4.94
CA PHE A 490 22.38 -2.93 5.84
C PHE A 490 23.23 -4.12 5.34
N MET A 491 23.33 -4.31 4.02
CA MET A 491 24.03 -5.47 3.45
C MET A 491 25.52 -5.41 3.76
N ASN A 492 26.05 -6.55 4.24
CA ASN A 492 27.46 -6.71 4.63
C ASN A 492 27.95 -5.72 5.71
N SER A 493 27.03 -5.11 6.46
CA SER A 493 27.33 -4.12 7.50
C SER A 493 27.59 -4.77 8.86
N SER A 494 28.10 -3.99 9.81
CA SER A 494 28.33 -4.45 11.19
C SER A 494 27.74 -3.49 12.22
N ILE A 495 26.96 -4.00 13.17
CA ILE A 495 26.37 -3.24 14.28
C ILE A 495 26.86 -3.80 15.61
N HIS A 496 27.52 -2.96 16.40
CA HIS A 496 28.10 -3.35 17.69
C HIS A 496 27.65 -2.41 18.81
N ASP A 497 27.43 -2.94 20.02
CA ASP A 497 27.32 -2.14 21.26
C ASP A 497 26.27 -0.99 21.19
N SER A 498 25.20 -1.19 20.41
CA SER A 498 24.27 -0.12 19.99
C SER A 498 22.84 -0.36 20.49
N ASN A 499 22.00 0.68 20.43
CA ASN A 499 20.60 0.62 20.85
C ASN A 499 19.64 0.87 19.68
N PHE A 500 18.78 -0.12 19.40
CA PHE A 500 17.72 -0.13 18.39
C PHE A 500 16.35 -0.43 19.05
N GLU A 501 16.19 -0.16 20.35
CA GLU A 501 14.91 -0.35 21.06
C GLU A 501 13.76 0.39 20.36
N LYS A 502 12.62 -0.28 20.17
CA LYS A 502 11.39 0.25 19.54
C LYS A 502 11.54 0.79 18.12
N THR A 503 12.62 0.45 17.41
CA THR A 503 12.80 0.84 16.01
C THR A 503 11.79 0.17 15.07
N ILE A 504 11.40 0.89 14.02
CA ILE A 504 10.49 0.37 12.99
C ILE A 504 11.31 0.00 11.75
N ILE A 505 11.66 -1.29 11.60
CA ILE A 505 12.61 -1.80 10.61
C ILE A 505 11.93 -2.81 9.64
N ARG A 506 10.70 -2.50 9.24
CA ARG A 506 9.89 -3.32 8.31
C ARG A 506 10.50 -3.36 6.90
N GLY A 507 10.50 -4.54 6.28
CA GLY A 507 10.83 -4.75 4.87
C GLY A 507 12.29 -4.51 4.49
N SER A 508 13.17 -4.42 5.49
CA SER A 508 14.56 -3.98 5.36
C SER A 508 15.52 -5.13 5.08
N ASN A 509 16.70 -4.84 4.54
CA ASN A 509 17.67 -5.82 4.09
C ASN A 509 18.88 -5.91 5.03
N PHE A 510 19.08 -7.07 5.63
CA PHE A 510 20.11 -7.41 6.61
C PHE A 510 20.98 -8.59 6.10
N GLU A 511 21.06 -8.78 4.77
CA GLU A 511 21.80 -9.91 4.20
C GLU A 511 23.31 -9.79 4.49
N ASN A 512 23.88 -10.86 5.05
CA ASN A 512 25.26 -10.95 5.53
C ASN A 512 25.64 -9.97 6.66
N ILE A 513 24.67 -9.35 7.36
CA ILE A 513 24.98 -8.44 8.47
C ILE A 513 25.66 -9.18 9.65
N ILE A 514 26.52 -8.47 10.39
CA ILE A 514 27.04 -8.90 11.69
C ILE A 514 26.50 -7.99 12.79
N ILE A 515 25.78 -8.54 13.77
CA ILE A 515 25.24 -7.82 14.92
C ILE A 515 25.84 -8.42 16.21
N LYS A 516 26.31 -7.57 17.13
CA LYS A 516 26.84 -8.02 18.42
C LYS A 516 26.52 -7.03 19.56
N ASN A 517 26.09 -7.54 20.71
CA ASN A 517 25.82 -6.74 21.91
C ASN A 517 24.88 -5.55 21.64
N THR A 518 23.82 -5.79 20.86
CA THR A 518 22.89 -4.74 20.41
C THR A 518 21.49 -5.00 20.97
N ASN A 519 20.82 -3.95 21.46
CA ASN A 519 19.45 -4.03 21.96
C ASN A 519 18.44 -3.72 20.85
N PHE A 520 17.69 -4.71 20.38
CA PHE A 520 16.56 -4.56 19.44
C PHE A 520 15.19 -4.71 20.13
N SER A 521 15.11 -4.67 21.46
CA SER A 521 13.87 -4.96 22.19
C SER A 521 12.69 -4.11 21.70
N GLN A 522 11.53 -4.75 21.51
CA GLN A 522 10.28 -4.15 21.03
C GLN A 522 10.38 -3.49 19.63
N SER A 523 11.42 -3.77 18.84
CA SER A 523 11.50 -3.35 17.44
C SER A 523 10.67 -4.24 16.50
N THR A 524 10.43 -3.75 15.27
CA THR A 524 9.75 -4.53 14.23
C THR A 524 10.69 -4.81 13.06
N LEU A 525 10.96 -6.08 12.77
CA LEU A 525 11.70 -6.59 11.61
C LEU A 525 10.77 -7.38 10.66
N TYR A 526 9.49 -7.00 10.64
CA TYR A 526 8.44 -7.57 9.81
C TYR A 526 8.85 -7.58 8.32
N HIS A 527 8.72 -8.71 7.64
CA HIS A 527 9.14 -8.94 6.23
C HIS A 527 10.63 -8.78 5.91
N SER A 528 11.50 -8.51 6.88
CA SER A 528 12.92 -8.18 6.62
C SER A 528 13.76 -9.41 6.21
N ASN A 529 14.87 -9.15 5.49
CA ASN A 529 15.76 -10.16 4.92
C ASN A 529 17.04 -10.31 5.74
N LEU A 530 17.06 -11.21 6.71
CA LEU A 530 18.20 -11.52 7.60
C LEU A 530 18.99 -12.76 7.15
N LYS A 531 19.04 -13.03 5.84
CA LYS A 531 19.79 -14.18 5.30
C LYS A 531 21.28 -14.10 5.61
N ASN A 532 21.87 -15.24 5.94
CA ASN A 532 23.29 -15.37 6.29
C ASN A 532 23.73 -14.43 7.43
N SER A 533 22.80 -13.84 8.19
CA SER A 533 23.10 -12.90 9.27
C SER A 533 23.82 -13.61 10.41
N ILE A 534 24.75 -12.90 11.05
CA ILE A 534 25.41 -13.35 12.28
C ILE A 534 24.95 -12.43 13.40
N ILE A 535 24.24 -12.96 14.40
CA ILE A 535 23.75 -12.17 15.54
C ILE A 535 24.24 -12.83 16.82
N LEU A 536 24.97 -12.07 17.64
CA LEU A 536 25.63 -12.55 18.85
C LEU A 536 25.28 -11.67 20.06
N ASP A 537 25.17 -12.26 21.24
CA ASP A 537 25.14 -11.53 22.53
C ASP A 537 24.07 -10.42 22.61
N SER A 538 22.92 -10.55 21.93
CA SER A 538 21.99 -9.43 21.67
C SER A 538 20.57 -9.66 22.23
N ASP A 539 19.90 -8.57 22.63
CA ASP A 539 18.52 -8.58 23.12
C ASP A 539 17.51 -8.34 21.97
N LEU A 540 16.58 -9.26 21.77
CA LEU A 540 15.52 -9.20 20.75
C LEU A 540 14.13 -9.48 21.38
N ILE A 541 13.94 -9.02 22.62
CA ILE A 541 12.74 -9.25 23.43
C ILE A 541 11.53 -8.59 22.75
N GLU A 542 10.40 -9.30 22.64
CA GLU A 542 9.14 -8.78 22.08
C GLU A 542 9.26 -8.21 20.64
N VAL A 543 10.26 -8.66 19.88
CA VAL A 543 10.46 -8.26 18.47
C VAL A 543 9.46 -8.94 17.55
N ASP A 544 8.95 -8.20 16.56
CA ASP A 544 8.15 -8.74 15.44
C ASP A 544 9.08 -9.16 14.28
N LEU A 545 9.24 -10.46 14.06
CA LEU A 545 9.99 -11.07 12.95
C LEU A 545 9.07 -11.74 11.91
N ARG A 546 7.76 -11.42 11.90
CA ARG A 546 6.80 -12.12 11.05
C ARG A 546 7.14 -11.97 9.56
N TYR A 547 6.94 -13.05 8.81
CA TYR A 547 7.25 -13.16 7.37
C TYR A 547 8.71 -12.81 6.97
N SER A 548 9.64 -12.73 7.92
CA SER A 548 11.05 -12.48 7.65
C SER A 548 11.76 -13.67 7.00
N LYS A 549 12.90 -13.42 6.35
CA LYS A 549 13.76 -14.46 5.74
C LYS A 549 15.04 -14.56 6.57
N VAL A 550 15.26 -15.66 7.27
CA VAL A 550 16.37 -15.88 8.22
C VAL A 550 17.20 -17.10 7.78
N ASN A 551 17.21 -17.40 6.48
CA ASN A 551 17.88 -18.58 5.93
C ASN A 551 19.40 -18.51 6.16
N ASN A 552 20.02 -19.65 6.53
CA ASN A 552 21.46 -19.79 6.78
C ASN A 552 22.05 -18.84 7.85
N ALA A 553 21.21 -18.21 8.69
CA ALA A 553 21.69 -17.32 9.74
C ALA A 553 22.39 -18.08 10.89
N LYS A 554 23.28 -17.41 11.61
CA LYS A 554 24.02 -17.94 12.78
C LYS A 554 23.79 -17.06 13.99
N TRP A 555 22.96 -17.53 14.90
CA TRP A 555 22.45 -16.78 16.05
C TRP A 555 22.94 -17.42 17.34
N SER A 556 23.58 -16.66 18.23
CA SER A 556 24.12 -17.22 19.49
C SER A 556 23.97 -16.27 20.67
N GLN A 557 23.65 -16.82 21.85
CA GLN A 557 23.48 -16.07 23.10
C GLN A 557 22.44 -14.93 22.98
N LEU A 558 21.33 -15.19 22.27
CA LEU A 558 20.28 -14.19 22.03
C LEU A 558 19.15 -14.28 23.05
N ASN A 559 18.57 -13.14 23.40
CA ASN A 559 17.35 -13.08 24.20
C ASN A 559 16.13 -12.77 23.32
N LEU A 560 15.52 -13.83 22.80
CA LEU A 560 14.35 -13.84 21.92
C LEU A 560 13.05 -14.09 22.71
N SER A 561 12.98 -13.57 23.94
CA SER A 561 11.81 -13.77 24.81
C SER A 561 10.58 -13.07 24.22
N LYS A 562 9.48 -13.81 24.03
CA LYS A 562 8.21 -13.32 23.44
C LYS A 562 8.30 -12.78 22.00
N THR A 563 9.39 -13.02 21.29
CA THR A 563 9.56 -12.66 19.87
C THR A 563 8.51 -13.38 19.01
N ASP A 564 7.93 -12.70 18.02
CA ASP A 564 6.98 -13.31 17.07
C ASP A 564 7.68 -13.71 15.76
N PHE A 565 7.76 -15.01 15.51
CA PHE A 565 8.38 -15.58 14.32
C PHE A 565 7.35 -15.98 13.24
N SER A 566 6.08 -15.60 13.37
CA SER A 566 5.02 -16.22 12.56
C SER A 566 5.23 -16.02 11.06
N HIS A 567 5.12 -17.09 10.28
CA HIS A 567 5.44 -17.17 8.85
C HIS A 567 6.91 -16.88 8.47
N ALA A 568 7.84 -16.76 9.42
CA ALA A 568 9.26 -16.57 9.12
C ALA A 568 9.90 -17.83 8.50
N LYS A 569 10.83 -17.62 7.58
CA LYS A 569 11.60 -18.68 6.89
C LYS A 569 12.99 -18.78 7.52
N MET A 570 13.14 -19.67 8.49
CA MET A 570 14.35 -19.87 9.30
C MET A 570 15.10 -21.16 8.89
N ILE A 571 15.18 -21.39 7.57
CA ILE A 571 15.68 -22.63 6.94
C ILE A 571 17.22 -22.69 7.00
N SER A 572 17.77 -23.84 7.37
CA SER A 572 19.22 -24.09 7.49
C SER A 572 19.94 -23.11 8.43
N MET A 573 19.25 -22.54 9.42
CA MET A 573 19.87 -21.66 10.41
C MET A 573 20.61 -22.46 11.49
N GLU A 574 21.56 -21.82 12.16
CA GLU A 574 22.15 -22.30 13.43
C GLU A 574 21.70 -21.36 14.55
N ILE A 575 21.08 -21.89 15.61
CA ILE A 575 20.78 -21.15 16.84
C ILE A 575 21.35 -21.86 18.07
N ASP A 576 22.13 -21.14 18.86
CA ASP A 576 22.83 -21.67 20.04
C ASP A 576 22.66 -20.76 21.26
N GLU A 577 22.68 -21.36 22.46
CA GLU A 577 22.69 -20.67 23.77
C GLU A 577 21.62 -19.57 23.95
N SER A 578 20.51 -19.66 23.21
CA SER A 578 19.54 -18.56 23.07
C SER A 578 18.26 -18.82 23.87
N ASN A 579 17.64 -17.75 24.36
CA ASN A 579 16.42 -17.78 25.15
C ASN A 579 15.21 -17.34 24.32
N LEU A 580 14.45 -18.30 23.79
CA LEU A 580 13.24 -18.10 22.98
C LEU A 580 11.95 -18.23 23.81
N GLN A 581 12.01 -17.97 25.12
CA GLN A 581 10.90 -18.22 26.04
C GLN A 581 9.63 -17.44 25.67
N LYS A 582 8.49 -18.15 25.55
CA LYS A 582 7.18 -17.62 25.12
C LYS A 582 7.15 -17.01 23.71
N GLY A 583 8.13 -17.34 22.85
CA GLY A 583 8.12 -16.93 21.45
C GLY A 583 6.92 -17.50 20.68
N ILE A 584 6.36 -16.70 19.78
CA ILE A 584 5.21 -17.07 18.95
C ILE A 584 5.72 -17.78 17.69
N MET A 585 5.25 -19.00 17.45
CA MET A 585 5.77 -19.89 16.41
C MET A 585 4.64 -20.47 15.54
N THR A 586 4.01 -19.60 14.75
CA THR A 586 2.89 -19.95 13.86
C THR A 586 3.39 -20.03 12.42
N TYR A 587 3.27 -21.18 11.74
CA TYR A 587 3.75 -21.37 10.36
C TYR A 587 5.25 -21.04 10.11
N VAL A 588 6.11 -21.25 11.12
CA VAL A 588 7.56 -21.02 10.99
C VAL A 588 8.22 -22.19 10.26
N ASP A 589 9.22 -21.93 9.42
CA ASP A 589 10.00 -22.98 8.77
C ASP A 589 11.43 -23.06 9.31
N PHE A 590 11.71 -24.06 10.14
CA PHE A 590 13.03 -24.40 10.69
C PHE A 590 13.70 -25.57 9.94
N SER A 591 13.30 -25.87 8.70
CA SER A 591 13.80 -27.06 8.01
C SER A 591 15.31 -27.04 7.78
N ASN A 592 15.95 -28.17 8.04
CA ASN A 592 17.41 -28.39 7.99
C ASN A 592 18.23 -27.51 8.97
N SER A 593 17.60 -26.86 9.94
CA SER A 593 18.26 -25.99 10.92
C SER A 593 18.83 -26.77 12.11
N LYS A 594 19.75 -26.14 12.86
CA LYS A 594 20.38 -26.69 14.05
C LYS A 594 20.07 -25.82 15.27
N ILE A 595 19.60 -26.46 16.35
CA ILE A 595 19.14 -25.83 17.59
C ILE A 595 19.88 -26.47 18.76
N SER A 596 20.65 -25.68 19.51
CA SER A 596 21.40 -26.16 20.67
C SER A 596 21.37 -25.20 21.86
N ASN A 597 21.57 -25.77 23.06
CA ASN A 597 21.74 -25.05 24.33
C ASN A 597 20.63 -24.02 24.66
N SER A 598 19.47 -24.09 23.98
CA SER A 598 18.49 -23.01 23.90
C SER A 598 17.22 -23.27 24.71
N ASN A 599 16.48 -22.23 25.09
CA ASN A 599 15.28 -22.32 25.93
C ASN A 599 13.99 -21.95 25.17
N PHE A 600 13.10 -22.92 24.97
CA PHE A 600 11.81 -22.80 24.27
C PHE A 600 10.60 -22.88 25.22
N LYS A 601 10.79 -22.74 26.53
CA LYS A 601 9.68 -22.81 27.50
C LYS A 601 8.55 -21.81 27.17
N GLY A 602 7.31 -22.28 27.23
CA GLY A 602 6.11 -21.50 26.88
C GLY A 602 5.92 -21.23 25.40
N SER A 603 6.83 -21.66 24.52
CA SER A 603 6.74 -21.46 23.07
C SER A 603 6.10 -22.70 22.45
N ILE A 604 4.96 -22.54 21.77
CA ILE A 604 4.16 -23.68 21.28
C ILE A 604 4.00 -23.59 19.76
N PRO A 605 4.72 -24.43 18.99
CA PRO A 605 4.61 -24.41 17.54
C PRO A 605 3.20 -24.77 17.04
N TYR A 606 2.67 -23.93 16.16
CA TYR A 606 1.46 -24.15 15.38
C TYR A 606 1.83 -24.25 13.90
N SER A 607 1.44 -25.34 13.23
CA SER A 607 1.64 -25.57 11.78
C SER A 607 3.04 -25.25 11.25
N SER A 608 4.07 -25.38 12.08
CA SER A 608 5.46 -25.06 11.77
C SER A 608 6.23 -26.30 11.30
N ASN A 609 7.20 -26.09 10.42
CA ASN A 609 8.02 -27.12 9.78
C ASN A 609 9.34 -27.30 10.55
N PHE A 610 9.64 -28.55 10.94
CA PHE A 610 10.89 -28.96 11.60
C PHE A 610 11.54 -30.15 10.87
N THR A 611 11.27 -30.32 9.58
CA THR A 611 11.88 -31.38 8.76
C THR A 611 13.41 -31.25 8.77
N ASN A 612 14.10 -32.33 9.10
CA ASN A 612 15.57 -32.38 9.23
C ASN A 612 16.18 -31.40 10.25
N THR A 613 15.42 -30.88 11.22
CA THR A 613 16.00 -30.01 12.26
C THR A 613 16.81 -30.84 13.27
N GLU A 614 18.07 -30.49 13.50
CA GLU A 614 18.91 -31.07 14.56
C GLU A 614 18.65 -30.34 15.88
N ILE A 615 18.22 -31.05 16.92
CA ILE A 615 17.96 -30.48 18.25
C ILE A 615 18.85 -31.18 19.28
N MET A 616 19.74 -30.44 19.95
CA MET A 616 20.63 -31.02 20.97
C MET A 616 19.92 -31.21 22.33
N LYS A 617 20.31 -32.25 23.08
CA LYS A 617 19.64 -32.73 24.31
C LYS A 617 19.56 -31.75 25.47
N ASN A 618 20.33 -30.67 25.43
CA ASN A 618 20.34 -29.62 26.44
C ASN A 618 19.43 -28.44 26.08
N THR A 619 18.77 -28.47 24.91
CA THR A 619 17.67 -27.56 24.58
C THR A 619 16.50 -27.82 25.52
N VAL A 620 16.07 -26.80 26.25
CA VAL A 620 15.02 -26.87 27.27
C VAL A 620 13.67 -26.51 26.63
N THR A 621 12.71 -27.43 26.64
CA THR A 621 11.36 -27.20 26.09
C THR A 621 10.25 -27.70 27.00
N ASP A 622 9.07 -27.07 26.92
CA ASP A 622 7.80 -27.58 27.46
C ASP A 622 6.73 -27.80 26.36
N SER A 623 7.16 -27.93 25.11
CA SER A 623 6.34 -28.27 23.94
C SER A 623 7.09 -29.25 23.02
N CYS A 624 6.36 -29.88 22.08
CA CYS A 624 6.93 -30.83 21.14
C CYS A 624 7.58 -30.11 19.96
N ILE A 625 8.91 -30.06 19.91
CA ILE A 625 9.65 -29.45 18.80
C ILE A 625 10.01 -30.55 17.79
N GLY A 626 9.10 -30.84 16.87
CA GLY A 626 9.27 -31.89 15.85
C GLY A 626 8.12 -31.96 14.85
N ASP A 627 8.39 -32.47 13.65
CA ASP A 627 7.48 -32.37 12.50
C ASP A 627 6.52 -33.57 12.31
N ASN A 628 6.65 -34.60 13.16
CA ASN A 628 5.84 -35.80 13.07
C ASN A 628 4.39 -35.57 13.55
N LEU A 629 3.47 -36.48 13.16
CA LEU A 629 2.05 -36.38 13.50
C LEU A 629 1.77 -36.38 15.01
N ILE A 630 2.58 -37.10 15.81
CA ILE A 630 2.42 -37.16 17.27
C ILE A 630 2.75 -35.81 17.88
N SER A 631 3.86 -35.18 17.49
CA SER A 631 4.25 -33.82 17.92
C SER A 631 3.15 -32.79 17.59
N LYS A 632 2.55 -32.87 16.39
CA LYS A 632 1.45 -32.00 15.97
C LYS A 632 0.17 -32.18 16.82
N ILE A 633 -0.17 -33.43 17.17
CA ILE A 633 -1.30 -33.75 18.06
C ILE A 633 -1.02 -33.27 19.49
N LEU A 634 0.15 -33.60 20.06
CA LEU A 634 0.53 -33.20 21.42
C LEU A 634 0.55 -31.67 21.59
N ASN A 635 1.11 -30.93 20.62
CA ASN A 635 1.06 -29.47 20.64
C ASN A 635 -0.37 -28.91 20.55
N LYS A 636 -1.30 -29.60 19.86
CA LYS A 636 -2.71 -29.20 19.87
C LYS A 636 -3.33 -29.37 21.25
N MET A 637 -3.10 -30.51 21.90
CA MET A 637 -3.61 -30.77 23.25
C MET A 637 -2.99 -29.84 24.29
N LEU A 638 -1.70 -29.54 24.19
CA LEU A 638 -1.01 -28.58 25.07
C LEU A 638 -1.60 -27.16 24.94
N ARG A 639 -1.97 -26.71 23.74
CA ARG A 639 -2.70 -25.43 23.55
C ARG A 639 -4.06 -25.46 24.23
N GLU A 640 -4.89 -26.46 23.93
CA GLU A 640 -6.24 -26.59 24.49
C GLU A 640 -6.22 -26.63 26.04
N ILE A 641 -5.22 -27.30 26.64
CA ILE A 641 -5.01 -27.33 28.10
C ILE A 641 -4.60 -25.95 28.65
N ARG A 642 -3.62 -25.29 28.02
CA ARG A 642 -3.09 -24.00 28.48
C ARG A 642 -4.10 -22.85 28.32
N GLU A 643 -4.91 -22.88 27.25
CA GLU A 643 -6.03 -21.94 27.05
C GLU A 643 -7.10 -22.07 28.14
N TYR A 644 -7.37 -23.29 28.62
CA TYR A 644 -8.35 -23.52 29.69
C TYR A 644 -7.87 -23.07 31.08
N ASN A 645 -6.56 -22.82 31.24
CA ASN A 645 -5.93 -22.18 32.40
C ASN A 645 -6.45 -22.67 33.78
N SER A 646 -6.43 -23.99 34.00
CA SER A 646 -6.99 -24.63 35.19
C SER A 646 -5.99 -25.57 35.86
N GLU A 647 -5.73 -25.37 37.16
CA GLU A 647 -4.81 -26.19 37.96
C GLU A 647 -5.14 -27.69 37.97
N ILE A 648 -6.40 -28.05 37.70
CA ILE A 648 -6.88 -29.44 37.60
C ILE A 648 -6.20 -30.17 36.42
N LEU A 649 -5.79 -29.45 35.37
CA LEU A 649 -5.16 -30.03 34.18
C LEU A 649 -3.63 -30.14 34.30
N ASN A 650 -3.00 -29.53 35.31
CA ASN A 650 -1.55 -29.55 35.50
C ASN A 650 -0.92 -30.96 35.46
N PRO A 651 -1.53 -32.02 36.04
CA PRO A 651 -0.98 -33.38 35.94
C PRO A 651 -1.02 -33.96 34.53
N ILE A 652 -2.00 -33.56 33.72
CA ILE A 652 -2.15 -33.98 32.32
C ILE A 652 -1.13 -33.24 31.44
N GLU A 653 -0.98 -31.93 31.66
CA GLU A 653 0.04 -31.13 30.98
C GLU A 653 1.43 -31.71 31.23
N PHE A 654 1.77 -32.02 32.49
CA PHE A 654 3.06 -32.61 32.85
C PHE A 654 3.35 -33.91 32.07
N ILE A 655 2.35 -34.78 31.90
CA ILE A 655 2.50 -36.02 31.13
C ILE A 655 2.81 -35.71 29.65
N PHE A 656 2.11 -34.76 29.03
CA PHE A 656 2.36 -34.39 27.63
C PHE A 656 3.72 -33.70 27.45
N VAL A 657 4.15 -32.87 28.39
CA VAL A 657 5.50 -32.27 28.39
C VAL A 657 6.60 -33.33 28.46
N GLN A 658 6.41 -34.41 29.22
CA GLN A 658 7.36 -35.54 29.27
C GLN A 658 7.41 -36.32 27.94
N LEU A 659 6.28 -36.46 27.24
CA LEU A 659 6.23 -37.08 25.91
C LEU A 659 6.88 -36.22 24.80
N CYS A 660 7.12 -34.94 25.08
CA CYS A 660 7.74 -33.99 24.15
C CYS A 660 9.26 -33.82 24.32
N GLN A 661 9.90 -34.48 25.30
CA GLN A 661 11.35 -34.39 25.49
C GLN A 661 12.11 -35.21 24.42
N PRO A 662 13.23 -34.69 23.87
CA PRO A 662 14.00 -35.34 22.80
C PRO A 662 14.97 -36.47 23.26
#